data_AF-A0A3B6NP00-F1
#
_entry.id   AF-A0A3B6NP00-F1
#
_cell.length_a   1.000
_cell.length_b   1.000
_cell.length_c   1.000
_cell.angle_alpha   90.00
_cell.angle_beta   90.00
_cell.angle_gamma   90.00
#
_symmetry.space_group_name_H-M   'P 1'
#
loop_
_entity.id
_entity.type
_entity.pdbx_description
1 polymer ?
#
loop_
_entity_poly.entity_id
_entity_poly.type
_entity_poly.pdbx_seq_one_letter_code
_entity_poly.pdbx_strand_id
1 'polypeptide(L)'
;MLPDFPEGDAQALVAYLAVLQKVVENGNPSERRKWFPDIEPLFKLLSYENVPPYLKGALRNSITAFVKVSPQLKDAVWSYLEQYDLPVVTVPPGQHAATQVYDMRFELNEVEARRESYPSTISFLNLVNALIAEERNISDKGRRFMGIFKFVYEDVFGPFPQRAYADPREKWELALACLEHFHMVLRMYDIKDDDIYAAFNTSGPSTSNASVEKQLPVLELVKDFMCGKVAFRNIMNIILMGVDTLINERTTQTYGILLEKAVHLSLEIFILVMERDVVLADVFRPLYQPLDIILSQNHRQIISLLEFVRYDYLPQIQQCSIKIMGILSSRIVGLVQLLLKEDVAKSVIEDYAACLEFRFDDFQVIENTKDDVGVLILQLLIDNICRPAPNITHLLLRFDVNGPIERTVLKPKSHYSCLKIILDNLEKVTKPDINALLHEFSFQLMYESCLDPLTCGPVMDLLSTTKYQFFSKHVGTIGVSPLPKRNNNQALRISMLHERAWLLKIQALALHVSDISSSVYREACLAILNDTFGHCAENMKNASMFQSPGTPICTSSGLMNRNKVLELLEVVQFRCPDTSMKYPQLLSNLRVESKIEEILRNSATSEFGGVYYFSERGDRLIDLDAFHQKLIQMSQELHTQLSESEKGELKESFHHMLKWAWRYNKNLEEQAAQLHMLTSWSQIVEVAVSRRMSLLENRSQLLFELLDASLGATSSPDCSVKMAYILTNVALTCMAKLRDERFICPTGADSDAVTCLDIISAKQLSNAACNSLLFKLIMAIMRNESSETLRRRQYALLLSYFQYCGSILDSDVPPSVIRFLLLEEQEGDDDELTLQNVLKEQSELARANFAIIRKEAQAVIDLVTKDAIHGSETGKAISFYVLDSLVSIDHEKYFLNQLQSRGILRSCLTDVSNYLSKDMSCSSEFSQRFCTIDAQFSLLLRITHHYGKHGSQILLSMGALQNLSSCNLLGYQKKGSSRLNSNVVKERAGEIDKKWSLTAPVLRIITSFTSLVDSADFLEVKNKIVREIVDFAKQHQSIFDSILRENISGANAFSLERLNMVVSILSKIWAYEENDECSYVQDLFSMMHSLFSLDFGSLNFIQSPNMIENQKSELVLFGICFGLISYLYFLATKKNMRFQISDGDDNKFGQQQPTLQMVSNLLNSVTLALERVGEEKYLLLNKVFNLLSYLDTKYIT
;
A
#
# COMPACT_ATOMS: atom_id res chain seq x y z
N MET A 1 41.87 13.81 65.55
CA MET A 1 43.12 13.39 64.88
C MET A 1 43.33 11.93 65.20
N LEU A 2 43.23 11.06 64.20
CA LEU A 2 43.57 9.63 64.32
C LEU A 2 45.11 9.52 64.29
N PRO A 3 45.76 8.62 65.07
CA PRO A 3 47.20 8.41 64.96
C PRO A 3 47.60 7.93 63.55
N ASP A 4 48.87 8.11 63.16
CA ASP A 4 49.38 7.65 61.86
C ASP A 4 49.11 6.15 61.68
N PHE A 5 48.49 5.80 60.56
CA PHE A 5 48.12 4.42 60.24
C PHE A 5 49.39 3.62 59.88
N PRO A 6 49.77 2.57 60.64
CA PRO A 6 50.92 1.75 60.28
C PRO A 6 50.66 1.05 58.95
N GLU A 7 51.65 1.10 58.04
CA GLU A 7 51.53 0.54 56.68
C GLU A 7 51.15 -0.96 56.69
N GLY A 8 51.68 -1.73 57.65
CA GLY A 8 51.33 -3.16 57.81
C GLY A 8 49.86 -3.39 58.18
N ASP A 9 49.30 -2.54 59.04
CA ASP A 9 47.89 -2.64 59.47
C ASP A 9 46.96 -2.20 58.34
N ALA A 10 47.34 -1.16 57.58
CA ALA A 10 46.60 -0.71 56.41
C ALA A 10 46.54 -1.80 55.33
N GLN A 11 47.66 -2.47 55.04
CA GLN A 11 47.69 -3.58 54.08
C GLN A 11 46.89 -4.79 54.55
N ALA A 12 46.94 -5.13 55.85
CA ALA A 12 46.11 -6.19 56.41
C ALA A 12 44.61 -5.87 56.27
N LEU A 13 44.21 -4.64 56.56
CA LEU A 13 42.82 -4.19 56.37
C LEU A 13 42.38 -4.25 54.90
N VAL A 14 43.22 -3.84 53.95
CA VAL A 14 42.92 -4.00 52.52
C VAL A 14 42.65 -5.46 52.17
N ALA A 15 43.46 -6.41 52.67
CA ALA A 15 43.24 -7.83 52.45
C ALA A 15 41.91 -8.32 53.06
N TYR A 16 41.59 -7.89 54.29
CA TYR A 16 40.30 -8.20 54.92
C TYR A 16 39.12 -7.66 54.11
N LEU A 17 39.23 -6.42 53.62
CA LEU A 17 38.20 -5.75 52.82
C LEU A 17 38.00 -6.43 51.46
N ALA A 18 39.08 -6.91 50.83
CA ALA A 18 38.99 -7.69 49.61
C ALA A 18 38.25 -9.03 49.81
N VAL A 19 38.52 -9.72 50.93
CA VAL A 19 37.77 -10.95 51.30
C VAL A 19 36.31 -10.60 51.59
N LEU A 20 36.05 -9.55 52.35
CA LEU A 20 34.68 -9.09 52.67
C LEU A 20 33.90 -8.81 51.39
N GLN A 21 34.47 -8.06 50.45
CA GLN A 21 33.87 -7.76 49.16
C GLN A 21 33.48 -9.06 48.44
N LYS A 22 34.41 -10.02 48.32
CA LYS A 22 34.14 -11.28 47.61
C LYS A 22 33.12 -12.17 48.29
N VAL A 23 33.07 -12.18 49.63
CA VAL A 23 32.06 -12.91 50.41
C VAL A 23 30.67 -12.30 50.20
N VAL A 24 30.56 -10.98 50.20
CA VAL A 24 29.29 -10.29 49.98
C VAL A 24 28.80 -10.48 48.55
N GLU A 25 29.69 -10.37 47.55
CA GLU A 25 29.38 -10.56 46.13
C GLU A 25 28.86 -11.97 45.81
N ASN A 26 29.55 -13.01 46.30
CA ASN A 26 29.31 -14.40 45.92
C ASN A 26 28.46 -15.21 46.92
N GLY A 27 28.11 -14.62 48.07
CA GLY A 27 27.30 -15.27 49.10
C GLY A 27 25.86 -15.54 48.69
N ASN A 28 25.21 -16.51 49.34
CA ASN A 28 23.80 -16.83 49.09
C ASN A 28 22.91 -15.58 49.29
N PRO A 29 22.12 -15.15 48.27
CA PRO A 29 21.32 -13.92 48.32
C PRO A 29 20.37 -13.80 49.52
N SER A 30 19.89 -14.94 50.06
CA SER A 30 18.97 -14.98 51.19
C SER A 30 19.66 -14.84 52.55
N GLU A 31 20.92 -15.28 52.64
CA GLU A 31 21.70 -15.30 53.88
C GLU A 31 22.51 -14.02 54.06
N ARG A 32 23.06 -13.48 52.97
CA ARG A 32 23.92 -12.30 53.00
C ARG A 32 23.27 -11.04 53.56
N ARG A 33 21.93 -10.95 53.53
CA ARG A 33 21.17 -9.86 54.18
C ARG A 33 21.34 -9.81 55.70
N LYS A 34 21.80 -10.90 56.33
CA LYS A 34 21.92 -11.04 57.79
C LYS A 34 23.36 -10.99 58.30
N TRP A 35 24.37 -11.08 57.43
CA TRP A 35 25.77 -11.25 57.83
C TRP A 35 26.43 -9.98 58.37
N PHE A 36 26.03 -8.80 57.89
CA PHE A 36 26.62 -7.52 58.28
C PHE A 36 25.51 -6.48 58.52
N PRO A 37 24.90 -6.48 59.73
CA PRO A 37 23.78 -5.59 60.03
C PRO A 37 24.20 -4.12 60.23
N ASP A 38 25.47 -3.88 60.55
CA ASP A 38 26.04 -2.53 60.69
C ASP A 38 27.26 -2.37 59.78
N ILE A 39 27.15 -1.43 58.85
CA ILE A 39 28.20 -1.07 57.87
C ILE A 39 28.75 0.34 58.12
N GLU A 40 28.20 1.11 59.07
CA GLU A 40 28.62 2.48 59.38
C GLU A 40 30.12 2.60 59.74
N PRO A 41 30.75 1.64 60.44
CA PRO A 41 32.19 1.72 60.74
C PRO A 41 33.08 1.83 59.51
N LEU A 42 32.65 1.27 58.37
CA LEU A 42 33.40 1.35 57.10
C LEU A 42 33.43 2.79 56.56
N PHE A 43 32.39 3.59 56.82
CA PHE A 43 32.29 4.98 56.37
C PHE A 43 33.04 5.94 57.29
N LYS A 44 33.01 5.71 58.61
CA LYS A 44 33.68 6.58 59.59
C LYS A 44 35.17 6.76 59.29
N LEU A 45 35.84 5.72 58.79
CA LEU A 45 37.25 5.76 58.42
C LEU A 45 37.55 6.66 57.20
N LEU A 46 36.59 6.90 56.31
CA LEU A 46 36.78 7.70 55.09
C LEU A 46 37.04 9.18 55.39
N SER A 47 36.40 9.70 56.46
CA SER A 47 36.46 11.10 56.88
C SER A 47 37.80 11.55 57.48
N TYR A 48 38.74 10.64 57.73
CA TYR A 48 40.03 10.96 58.33
C TYR A 48 41.14 11.16 57.29
N GLU A 49 41.89 12.24 57.41
CA GLU A 49 43.02 12.60 56.53
C GLU A 49 44.18 11.58 56.59
N ASN A 50 44.47 11.02 57.77
CA ASN A 50 45.61 10.12 57.98
C ASN A 50 45.41 8.70 57.42
N VAL A 51 44.23 8.40 56.86
CA VAL A 51 43.95 7.10 56.23
C VAL A 51 44.47 7.13 54.78
N PRO A 52 45.35 6.20 54.37
CA PRO A 52 45.89 6.20 53.01
C PRO A 52 44.81 6.13 51.92
N PRO A 53 44.98 6.84 50.78
CA PRO A 53 44.01 6.83 49.68
C PRO A 53 43.67 5.43 49.15
N TYR A 54 44.65 4.52 49.09
CA TYR A 54 44.42 3.13 48.65
C TYR A 54 43.52 2.34 49.61
N LEU A 55 43.61 2.61 50.93
CA LEU A 55 42.76 1.97 51.94
C LEU A 55 41.34 2.53 51.90
N LYS A 56 41.19 3.85 51.66
CA LYS A 56 39.87 4.46 51.34
C LYS A 56 39.28 3.86 50.07
N GLY A 57 40.13 3.66 49.06
CA GLY A 57 39.88 2.87 47.87
C GLY A 57 39.19 1.53 48.16
N ALA A 58 39.88 0.70 48.95
CA ALA A 58 39.40 -0.62 49.35
C ALA A 58 38.10 -0.57 50.18
N LEU A 59 37.98 0.38 51.11
CA LEU A 59 36.77 0.57 51.93
C LEU A 59 35.54 0.82 51.05
N ARG A 60 35.62 1.78 50.11
CA ARG A 60 34.53 2.08 49.18
C ARG A 60 34.20 0.91 48.27
N ASN A 61 35.19 0.20 47.75
CA ASN A 61 34.95 -0.99 46.92
C ASN A 61 34.23 -2.10 47.70
N SER A 62 34.55 -2.32 48.97
CA SER A 62 33.80 -3.24 49.83
C SER A 62 32.39 -2.74 50.12
N ILE A 63 32.20 -1.44 50.35
CA ILE A 63 30.89 -0.80 50.54
C ILE A 63 30.00 -1.01 49.29
N THR A 64 30.56 -0.87 48.08
CA THR A 64 29.85 -1.06 46.82
C THR A 64 29.19 -2.45 46.72
N ALA A 65 29.80 -3.49 47.26
CA ALA A 65 29.22 -4.84 47.26
C ALA A 65 27.89 -4.92 48.05
N PHE A 66 27.69 -4.06 49.06
CA PHE A 66 26.47 -4.03 49.87
C PHE A 66 25.28 -3.40 49.15
N VAL A 67 25.51 -2.56 48.14
CA VAL A 67 24.47 -1.86 47.37
C VAL A 67 23.46 -2.85 46.77
N LYS A 68 23.95 -3.96 46.22
CA LYS A 68 23.11 -4.98 45.55
C LYS A 68 22.48 -5.99 46.52
N VAL A 69 22.72 -5.89 47.83
CA VAL A 69 22.27 -6.89 48.83
C VAL A 69 20.78 -6.75 49.14
N SER A 70 20.33 -5.53 49.44
CA SER A 70 18.93 -5.22 49.69
C SER A 70 18.65 -3.73 49.45
N PRO A 71 17.42 -3.34 49.08
CA PRO A 71 17.05 -1.93 48.96
C PRO A 71 17.29 -1.13 50.25
N GLN A 72 17.06 -1.74 51.41
CA GLN A 72 17.30 -1.11 52.72
C GLN A 72 18.78 -0.80 52.96
N LEU A 73 19.67 -1.71 52.59
CA LEU A 73 21.12 -1.48 52.69
C LEU A 73 21.58 -0.44 51.68
N LYS A 74 21.02 -0.41 50.45
CA LYS A 74 21.26 0.67 49.49
C LYS A 74 20.94 2.04 50.09
N ASP A 75 19.75 2.18 50.67
CA ASP A 75 19.30 3.45 51.26
C ASP A 75 20.17 3.85 52.47
N ALA A 76 20.61 2.87 53.27
CA ALA A 76 21.55 3.09 54.36
C ALA A 76 22.94 3.53 53.85
N VAL A 77 23.49 2.86 52.83
CA VAL A 77 24.74 3.26 52.14
C VAL A 77 24.62 4.70 51.64
N TRP A 78 23.48 5.06 51.05
CA TRP A 78 23.25 6.43 50.57
C TRP A 78 23.24 7.46 51.70
N SER A 79 22.54 7.18 52.80
CA SER A 79 22.52 8.05 53.99
C SER A 79 23.91 8.22 54.60
N TYR A 80 24.72 7.16 54.66
CA TYR A 80 26.08 7.24 55.18
C TYR A 80 27.05 7.94 54.22
N LEU A 81 26.87 7.77 52.91
CA LEU A 81 27.62 8.54 51.90
C LEU A 81 27.35 10.04 52.07
N GLU A 82 26.08 10.42 52.24
CA GLU A 82 25.67 11.81 52.49
C GLU A 82 26.27 12.40 53.77
N GLN A 83 26.44 11.57 54.80
CA GLN A 83 26.96 12.01 56.09
C GLN A 83 28.49 12.09 56.16
N TYR A 84 29.20 11.18 55.50
CA TYR A 84 30.64 10.95 55.74
C TYR A 84 31.56 11.24 54.55
N ASP A 85 31.05 11.28 53.31
CA ASP A 85 31.92 11.13 52.12
C ASP A 85 31.52 11.99 50.89
N LEU A 86 30.46 12.81 50.95
CA LEU A 86 30.07 13.68 49.84
C LEU A 86 30.94 14.95 49.70
N PRO A 87 31.20 15.44 48.47
CA PRO A 87 31.82 16.74 48.23
C PRO A 87 30.89 17.87 48.67
N VAL A 88 31.43 18.91 49.34
CA VAL A 88 30.61 20.07 49.75
C VAL A 88 30.43 21.00 48.55
N VAL A 89 29.23 21.00 47.96
CA VAL A 89 28.97 21.74 46.71
C VAL A 89 28.68 23.23 46.93
N THR A 90 28.33 23.68 48.15
CA THR A 90 28.15 25.11 48.46
C THR A 90 28.40 25.42 49.93
N VAL A 91 29.29 26.38 50.21
CA VAL A 91 29.38 27.00 51.55
C VAL A 91 28.13 27.87 51.74
N PRO A 92 27.36 27.72 52.84
CA PRO A 92 26.20 28.57 53.09
C PRO A 92 26.63 30.05 53.19
N PRO A 93 25.86 30.98 52.59
CA PRO A 93 26.23 32.39 52.57
C PRO A 93 26.22 32.95 54.00
N GLY A 94 27.40 33.31 54.51
CA GLY A 94 27.57 33.92 55.84
C GLY A 94 28.64 33.28 56.73
N GLN A 95 29.24 32.16 56.33
CA GLN A 95 30.39 31.57 57.05
C GLN A 95 31.68 31.81 56.27
N HIS A 96 32.55 32.68 56.80
CA HIS A 96 33.95 32.72 56.40
C HIS A 96 34.64 31.42 56.85
N ALA A 97 34.97 30.53 55.92
CA ALA A 97 35.71 29.31 56.21
C ALA A 97 37.18 29.65 56.50
N ALA A 98 37.55 29.67 57.77
CA ALA A 98 38.95 29.63 58.22
C ALA A 98 39.43 28.19 58.49
N THR A 99 38.65 27.17 58.11
CA THR A 99 38.97 25.75 58.34
C THR A 99 38.81 25.02 57.02
N GLN A 100 39.89 24.44 56.50
CA GLN A 100 39.86 23.59 55.30
C GLN A 100 38.95 22.39 55.59
N VAL A 101 37.90 22.22 54.80
CA VAL A 101 37.02 21.04 54.90
C VAL A 101 37.67 19.93 54.09
N TYR A 102 37.95 18.81 54.75
CA TYR A 102 38.48 17.62 54.11
C TYR A 102 37.33 16.87 53.41
N ASP A 103 37.11 17.18 52.13
CA ASP A 103 36.08 16.56 51.28
C ASP A 103 36.71 15.83 50.08
N MET A 104 35.87 15.20 49.23
CA MET A 104 36.35 14.48 48.04
C MET A 104 37.10 15.38 47.04
N ARG A 105 36.85 16.70 47.02
CA ARG A 105 37.60 17.64 46.18
C ARG A 105 39.00 17.88 46.73
N PHE A 106 39.12 18.03 48.05
CA PHE A 106 40.41 18.12 48.72
C PHE A 106 41.23 16.83 48.54
N GLU A 107 40.60 15.67 48.73
CA GLU A 107 41.24 14.36 48.48
C GLU A 107 41.82 14.26 47.06
N LEU A 108 41.01 14.59 46.05
CA LEU A 108 41.41 14.52 44.64
C LEU A 108 42.53 15.50 44.27
N ASN A 109 42.45 16.75 44.75
CA ASN A 109 43.32 17.83 44.28
C ASN A 109 44.59 18.01 45.15
N GLU A 110 44.52 17.73 46.45
CA GLU A 110 45.64 17.96 47.37
C GLU A 110 46.33 16.66 47.81
N VAL A 111 45.60 15.53 47.89
CA VAL A 111 46.17 14.25 48.36
C VAL A 111 46.59 13.38 47.19
N GLU A 112 45.65 12.99 46.33
CA GLU A 112 45.87 12.06 45.21
C GLU A 112 46.72 12.68 44.09
N ALA A 113 46.43 13.94 43.72
CA ALA A 113 47.20 14.62 42.68
C ALA A 113 48.69 14.77 43.01
N ARG A 114 49.05 14.94 44.29
CA ARG A 114 50.47 14.99 44.73
C ARG A 114 51.17 13.64 44.67
N ARG A 115 50.41 12.55 44.80
CA ARG A 115 50.91 11.17 44.72
C ARG A 115 50.86 10.61 43.30
N GLU A 116 50.22 11.32 42.38
CA GLU A 116 49.95 10.88 41.00
C GLU A 116 49.18 9.54 40.93
N SER A 117 48.45 9.18 42.00
CA SER A 117 47.69 7.94 42.11
C SER A 117 46.30 8.22 42.68
N TYR A 118 45.25 7.69 42.04
CA TYR A 118 43.85 8.08 42.24
C TYR A 118 42.89 6.96 42.72
N PRO A 119 43.29 6.03 43.61
CA PRO A 119 42.47 4.89 44.01
C PRO A 119 41.22 5.26 44.83
N SER A 120 41.26 6.37 45.56
CA SER A 120 40.16 6.92 46.39
C SER A 120 39.08 7.51 45.48
N THR A 121 39.46 8.31 44.47
CA THR A 121 38.49 8.90 43.53
C THR A 121 37.84 7.83 42.66
N ILE A 122 38.61 6.87 42.12
CA ILE A 122 38.07 5.78 41.29
C ILE A 122 37.02 4.96 42.07
N SER A 123 37.33 4.57 43.31
CA SER A 123 36.40 3.79 44.13
C SER A 123 35.14 4.58 44.53
N PHE A 124 35.26 5.89 44.73
CA PHE A 124 34.12 6.78 44.97
C PHE A 124 33.17 6.80 43.77
N LEU A 125 33.70 6.98 42.56
CA LEU A 125 32.90 6.96 41.33
C LEU A 125 32.20 5.60 41.15
N ASN A 126 32.90 4.50 41.38
CA ASN A 126 32.34 3.15 41.28
C ASN A 126 31.18 2.94 42.28
N LEU A 127 31.31 3.44 43.50
CA LEU A 127 30.24 3.39 44.51
C LEU A 127 29.03 4.22 44.10
N VAL A 128 29.25 5.45 43.66
CA VAL A 128 28.19 6.34 43.16
C VAL A 128 27.47 5.72 41.96
N ASN A 129 28.22 5.18 40.99
CA ASN A 129 27.64 4.55 39.81
C ASN A 129 26.78 3.33 40.17
N ALA A 130 27.25 2.49 41.11
CA ALA A 130 26.47 1.37 41.59
C ALA A 130 25.17 1.80 42.30
N LEU A 131 25.21 2.91 43.05
CA LEU A 131 24.04 3.44 43.74
C LEU A 131 22.99 4.00 42.78
N ILE A 132 23.41 4.78 41.79
CA ILE A 132 22.51 5.35 40.78
C ILE A 132 21.91 4.24 39.91
N ALA A 133 22.69 3.23 39.53
CA ALA A 133 22.21 2.11 38.71
C ALA A 133 21.08 1.31 39.38
N GLU A 134 21.04 1.26 40.72
CA GLU A 134 20.00 0.58 41.51
C GLU A 134 18.90 1.56 42.00
N GLU A 135 18.86 2.78 41.47
CA GLU A 135 17.86 3.76 41.83
C GLU A 135 16.51 3.44 41.17
N ARG A 136 15.46 3.31 41.98
CA ARG A 136 14.12 2.91 41.52
C ARG A 136 13.21 4.12 41.35
N ASN A 137 13.49 5.22 42.05
CA ASN A 137 12.69 6.42 41.95
C ASN A 137 13.28 7.38 40.91
N ILE A 138 12.81 7.24 39.67
CA ILE A 138 13.27 8.04 38.52
C ILE A 138 12.53 9.40 38.46
N SER A 139 11.56 9.66 39.35
CA SER A 139 10.70 10.87 39.29
C SER A 139 11.46 12.19 39.41
N ASP A 140 12.55 12.20 40.18
CA ASP A 140 13.39 13.39 40.41
C ASP A 140 14.40 13.65 39.27
N LYS A 141 14.47 12.77 38.26
CA LYS A 141 15.33 12.89 37.06
C LYS A 141 16.80 13.23 37.36
N GLY A 142 17.29 12.76 38.50
CA GLY A 142 18.67 12.95 38.94
C GLY A 142 18.99 14.32 39.55
N ARG A 143 18.01 15.18 39.87
CA ARG A 143 18.27 16.49 40.51
C ARG A 143 18.99 16.35 41.85
N ARG A 144 18.61 15.36 42.68
CA ARG A 144 19.33 15.00 43.91
C ARG A 144 20.83 14.76 43.69
N PHE A 145 21.21 14.30 42.49
CA PHE A 145 22.58 13.95 42.15
C PHE A 145 23.33 15.07 41.42
N MET A 146 22.73 16.24 41.20
CA MET A 146 23.35 17.35 40.47
C MET A 146 24.70 17.77 41.06
N GLY A 147 24.83 17.81 42.39
CA GLY A 147 26.09 18.15 43.05
C GLY A 147 27.20 17.14 42.76
N ILE A 148 26.87 15.85 42.78
CA ILE A 148 27.80 14.76 42.46
C ILE A 148 28.15 14.81 40.96
N PHE A 149 27.14 14.98 40.10
CA PHE A 149 27.34 15.10 38.66
C PHE A 149 28.30 16.25 38.32
N LYS A 150 28.16 17.42 38.93
CA LYS A 150 29.09 18.55 38.73
C LYS A 150 30.51 18.22 39.18
N PHE A 151 30.68 17.54 40.31
CA PHE A 151 32.00 17.07 40.73
C PHE A 151 32.61 16.11 39.69
N VAL A 152 31.86 15.12 39.21
CA VAL A 152 32.34 14.18 38.17
C VAL A 152 32.68 14.91 36.87
N TYR A 153 31.81 15.83 36.44
CA TYR A 153 31.94 16.55 35.17
C TYR A 153 33.05 17.63 35.19
N GLU A 154 33.07 18.51 36.19
CA GLU A 154 34.00 19.67 36.25
C GLU A 154 35.33 19.32 36.91
N ASP A 155 35.30 18.64 38.07
CA ASP A 155 36.47 18.46 38.94
C ASP A 155 37.29 17.20 38.60
N VAL A 156 36.61 16.13 38.16
CA VAL A 156 37.25 14.84 37.82
C VAL A 156 37.52 14.72 36.33
N PHE A 157 36.46 14.65 35.50
CA PHE A 157 36.59 14.39 34.07
C PHE A 157 37.16 15.59 33.31
N GLY A 158 36.79 16.83 33.68
CA GLY A 158 37.32 18.02 33.02
C GLY A 158 38.86 18.08 32.93
N PRO A 159 39.58 17.95 34.06
CA PRO A 159 41.05 17.97 34.10
C PRO A 159 41.71 16.59 33.93
N PHE A 160 40.96 15.48 33.80
CA PHE A 160 41.54 14.12 33.74
C PHE A 160 42.69 13.99 32.71
N PRO A 161 42.62 14.54 31.47
CA PRO A 161 43.71 14.35 30.51
C PRO A 161 44.99 15.08 30.89
N GLN A 162 44.89 16.10 31.74
CA GLN A 162 45.98 16.99 32.14
C GLN A 162 46.66 16.54 33.44
N ARG A 163 46.07 15.59 34.16
CA ARG A 163 46.61 15.05 35.40
C ARG A 163 47.83 14.15 35.13
N ALA A 164 48.77 14.14 36.06
CA ALA A 164 49.87 13.19 36.09
C ALA A 164 49.40 11.87 36.73
N TYR A 165 49.85 10.75 36.16
CA TYR A 165 49.48 9.39 36.57
C TYR A 165 50.74 8.53 36.71
N ALA A 166 50.94 7.96 37.90
CA ALA A 166 52.03 7.03 38.17
C ALA A 166 51.84 5.70 37.43
N ASP A 167 50.60 5.21 37.36
CA ASP A 167 50.21 4.06 36.53
C ASP A 167 49.23 4.52 35.43
N PRO A 168 49.58 4.35 34.14
CA PRO A 168 48.66 4.59 33.03
C PRO A 168 47.33 3.84 33.10
N ARG A 169 47.24 2.72 33.85
CA ARG A 169 45.97 2.01 34.08
C ARG A 169 44.96 2.88 34.82
N GLU A 170 45.39 3.53 35.91
CA GLU A 170 44.51 4.37 36.74
C GLU A 170 43.91 5.53 35.94
N LYS A 171 44.66 6.06 34.96
CA LYS A 171 44.14 7.07 34.02
C LYS A 171 42.87 6.58 33.32
N TRP A 172 42.91 5.36 32.79
CA TRP A 172 41.79 4.79 32.03
C TRP A 172 40.69 4.24 32.94
N GLU A 173 41.00 3.75 34.13
CA GLU A 173 39.99 3.40 35.14
C GLU A 173 39.19 4.63 35.58
N LEU A 174 39.87 5.75 35.83
CA LEU A 174 39.24 7.03 36.17
C LEU A 174 38.34 7.54 35.04
N ALA A 175 38.84 7.51 33.80
CA ALA A 175 38.07 7.92 32.63
C ALA A 175 36.84 7.03 32.43
N LEU A 176 36.98 5.71 32.55
CA LEU A 176 35.88 4.75 32.45
C LEU A 176 34.78 5.02 33.47
N ALA A 177 35.14 5.19 34.75
CA ALA A 177 34.16 5.43 35.79
C ALA A 177 33.37 6.74 35.55
N CYS A 178 34.00 7.77 34.98
CA CYS A 178 33.31 8.99 34.56
C CYS A 178 32.40 8.76 33.33
N LEU A 179 32.87 8.03 32.32
CA LEU A 179 32.08 7.72 31.12
C LEU A 179 30.86 6.85 31.44
N GLU A 180 31.00 5.85 32.31
CA GLU A 180 29.88 5.05 32.82
C GLU A 180 28.84 5.92 33.53
N HIS A 181 29.31 6.90 34.31
CA HIS A 181 28.44 7.87 34.97
C HIS A 181 27.62 8.67 33.94
N PHE A 182 28.28 9.23 32.93
CA PHE A 182 27.61 10.01 31.86
C PHE A 182 26.65 9.16 31.03
N HIS A 183 27.07 7.97 30.62
CA HIS A 183 26.25 7.03 29.87
C HIS A 183 24.98 6.64 30.65
N MET A 184 25.11 6.33 31.94
CA MET A 184 23.98 6.02 32.81
C MET A 184 23.02 7.21 32.97
N VAL A 185 23.55 8.42 33.17
CA VAL A 185 22.74 9.64 33.26
C VAL A 185 21.91 9.83 31.98
N LEU A 186 22.52 9.69 30.80
CA LEU A 186 21.83 9.83 29.50
C LEU A 186 20.79 8.72 29.25
N ARG A 187 21.03 7.49 29.72
CA ARG A 187 20.14 6.34 29.50
C ARG A 187 18.97 6.28 30.48
N MET A 188 19.18 6.66 31.74
CA MET A 188 18.17 6.51 32.80
C MET A 188 17.12 7.62 32.82
N TYR A 189 17.47 8.83 32.37
CA TYR A 189 16.58 10.00 32.49
C TYR A 189 16.20 10.56 31.12
N ASP A 190 14.90 10.63 30.90
CA ASP A 190 14.32 11.19 29.67
C ASP A 190 13.95 12.68 29.84
N ILE A 191 13.98 13.44 28.74
CA ILE A 191 13.72 14.89 28.72
C ILE A 191 12.27 15.12 28.28
N LYS A 192 11.44 15.73 29.13
CA LYS A 192 10.05 16.08 28.80
C LYS A 192 9.92 17.56 28.45
N ASP A 193 8.86 17.91 27.72
CA ASP A 193 8.54 19.29 27.35
C ASP A 193 8.58 20.26 28.53
N ASP A 194 7.99 19.87 29.67
CA ASP A 194 7.99 20.69 30.91
C ASP A 194 9.40 21.03 31.40
N ASP A 195 10.36 20.11 31.24
CA ASP A 195 11.75 20.33 31.64
C ASP A 195 12.43 21.36 30.72
N ILE A 196 12.09 21.33 29.43
CA ILE A 196 12.60 22.24 28.42
C ILE A 196 12.06 23.66 28.69
N TYR A 197 10.77 23.80 28.97
CA TYR A 197 10.17 25.08 29.36
C TYR A 197 10.75 25.63 30.67
N ALA A 198 10.98 24.76 31.66
CA ALA A 198 11.60 25.16 32.92
C ALA A 198 13.05 25.65 32.71
N ALA A 199 13.80 25.04 31.80
CA ALA A 199 15.17 25.43 31.47
C ALA A 199 15.25 26.73 30.65
N PHE A 200 14.26 27.02 29.82
CA PHE A 200 14.18 28.27 29.05
C PHE A 200 13.99 29.49 29.97
N ASN A 201 13.10 29.37 30.96
CA ASN A 201 12.74 30.47 31.87
C ASN A 201 13.84 30.85 32.88
N THR A 202 14.86 30.01 33.08
CA THR A 202 16.04 30.30 33.92
C THR A 202 17.16 31.04 33.18
N SER A 203 17.04 31.28 31.87
CA SER A 203 18.08 31.91 31.04
C SER A 203 18.06 33.46 31.00
N GLY A 204 17.23 34.12 31.81
CA GLY A 204 17.23 35.58 31.97
C GLY A 204 18.44 36.10 32.78
N PRO A 205 18.88 37.35 32.59
CA PRO A 205 20.07 37.88 33.25
C PRO A 205 19.75 38.27 34.70
N SER A 206 19.88 37.32 35.64
CA SER A 206 19.84 37.65 37.07
C SER A 206 20.68 36.70 37.93
N THR A 207 21.71 37.30 38.55
CA THR A 207 22.34 36.96 39.85
C THR A 207 22.77 35.51 40.12
N SER A 208 24.07 35.37 40.30
CA SER A 208 24.93 34.19 40.30
C SER A 208 24.69 33.06 41.32
N ASN A 209 23.58 32.99 42.05
CA ASN A 209 23.41 31.97 43.12
C ASN A 209 22.01 31.33 43.23
N ALA A 210 21.09 31.58 42.28
CA ALA A 210 19.82 30.85 42.24
C ALA A 210 19.92 29.64 41.30
N SER A 211 19.48 28.46 41.78
CA SER A 211 18.94 27.33 40.99
C SER A 211 19.78 26.07 40.70
N VAL A 212 20.70 25.62 41.58
CA VAL A 212 21.23 24.24 41.46
C VAL A 212 20.09 23.20 41.54
N GLU A 213 19.05 23.47 42.33
CA GLU A 213 17.84 22.62 42.45
C GLU A 213 16.97 22.55 41.18
N LYS A 214 17.17 23.44 40.20
CA LYS A 214 16.40 23.44 38.94
C LYS A 214 17.13 22.83 37.74
N GLN A 215 18.43 22.56 37.85
CA GLN A 215 19.24 22.02 36.76
C GLN A 215 19.07 20.49 36.67
N LEU A 216 19.16 19.95 35.45
CA LEU A 216 19.06 18.51 35.18
C LEU A 216 20.41 18.00 34.64
N PRO A 217 21.00 16.93 35.22
CA PRO A 217 22.31 16.42 34.79
C PRO A 217 22.38 16.09 33.29
N VAL A 218 21.35 15.41 32.76
CA VAL A 218 21.23 15.08 31.33
C VAL A 218 21.30 16.32 30.45
N LEU A 219 20.56 17.37 30.82
CA LEU A 219 20.48 18.58 30.02
C LEU A 219 21.81 19.34 30.00
N GLU A 220 22.51 19.40 31.13
CA GLU A 220 23.84 20.04 31.20
C GLU A 220 24.89 19.29 30.37
N LEU A 221 24.86 17.95 30.36
CA LEU A 221 25.76 17.15 29.52
C LEU A 221 25.49 17.36 28.02
N VAL A 222 24.22 17.32 27.60
CA VAL A 222 23.85 17.55 26.19
C VAL A 222 24.21 18.97 25.75
N LYS A 223 23.97 19.97 26.61
CA LYS A 223 24.39 21.37 26.36
C LYS A 223 25.91 21.54 26.22
N ASP A 224 26.72 20.76 26.94
CA ASP A 224 28.18 20.76 26.77
C ASP A 224 28.58 20.34 25.35
N PHE A 225 27.98 19.24 24.86
CA PHE A 225 28.18 18.75 23.50
C PHE A 225 27.73 19.75 22.44
N MET A 226 26.55 20.35 22.61
CA MET A 226 25.98 21.35 21.69
C MET A 226 26.72 22.70 21.66
N CYS A 227 27.76 22.87 22.48
CA CYS A 227 28.66 24.02 22.45
C CYS A 227 30.14 23.63 22.29
N GLY A 228 30.46 22.34 22.10
CA GLY A 228 31.84 21.87 21.99
C GLY A 228 32.69 22.16 23.23
N LYS A 229 32.12 22.02 24.43
CA LYS A 229 32.79 22.35 25.70
C LYS A 229 33.66 21.17 26.21
N VAL A 230 33.85 21.06 27.52
CA VAL A 230 34.92 20.27 28.14
C VAL A 230 34.68 18.77 27.99
N ALA A 231 33.45 18.29 28.24
CA ALA A 231 33.17 16.86 28.11
C ALA A 231 33.26 16.41 26.66
N PHE A 232 32.67 17.15 25.72
CA PHE A 232 32.83 16.91 24.28
C PHE A 232 34.29 16.85 23.87
N ARG A 233 35.10 17.85 24.24
CA ARG A 233 36.52 17.90 23.87
C ARG A 233 37.28 16.70 24.43
N ASN A 234 37.06 16.34 25.68
CA ASN A 234 37.78 15.24 26.32
C ASN A 234 37.37 13.88 25.74
N ILE A 235 36.08 13.65 25.50
CA ILE A 235 35.56 12.43 24.84
C ILE A 235 36.08 12.37 23.40
N MET A 236 36.03 13.48 22.67
CA MET A 236 36.56 13.55 21.31
C MET A 236 38.08 13.30 21.27
N ASN A 237 38.85 13.74 22.28
CA ASN A 237 40.28 13.44 22.38
C ASN A 237 40.56 11.94 22.57
N ILE A 238 39.70 11.20 23.28
CA ILE A 238 39.81 9.73 23.40
C ILE A 238 39.61 9.10 22.01
N ILE A 239 38.61 9.56 21.26
CA ILE A 239 38.27 9.06 19.91
C ILE A 239 39.36 9.43 18.89
N LEU A 240 39.92 10.65 18.96
CA LEU A 240 40.97 11.16 18.08
C LEU A 240 42.30 10.42 18.21
N MET A 241 42.47 9.54 19.20
CA MET A 241 43.61 8.61 19.24
C MET A 241 43.63 7.73 17.98
N GLY A 242 42.46 7.39 17.43
CA GLY A 242 42.31 6.62 16.20
C GLY A 242 42.31 5.10 16.40
N VAL A 243 41.91 4.38 15.36
CA VAL A 243 41.70 2.93 15.41
C VAL A 243 43.00 2.15 15.49
N ASP A 244 44.00 2.55 14.69
CA ASP A 244 45.28 1.84 14.62
C ASP A 244 46.04 1.90 15.96
N THR A 245 45.96 3.05 16.65
CA THR A 245 46.53 3.18 17.99
C THR A 245 45.76 2.33 18.98
N LEU A 246 44.42 2.31 18.93
CA LEU A 246 43.62 1.46 19.81
C LEU A 246 43.96 -0.03 19.64
N ILE A 247 44.12 -0.50 18.40
CA ILE A 247 44.52 -1.89 18.10
C ILE A 247 45.91 -2.18 18.69
N ASN A 248 46.87 -1.28 18.50
CA ASN A 248 48.21 -1.43 19.05
C ASN A 248 48.19 -1.45 20.59
N GLU A 249 47.51 -0.51 21.23
CA GLU A 249 47.40 -0.42 22.69
C GLU A 249 46.67 -1.65 23.27
N ARG A 250 45.62 -2.13 22.58
CA ARG A 250 44.84 -3.31 23.00
C ARG A 250 45.67 -4.60 23.04
N THR A 251 46.66 -4.71 22.16
CA THR A 251 47.52 -5.90 22.02
C THR A 251 48.82 -5.79 22.82
N THR A 252 49.37 -4.59 22.98
CA THR A 252 50.68 -4.37 23.61
C THR A 252 50.60 -3.95 25.08
N GLN A 253 49.53 -3.26 25.49
CA GLN A 253 49.42 -2.66 26.82
C GLN A 253 48.36 -3.33 27.67
N THR A 254 48.64 -3.38 28.97
CA THR A 254 47.73 -3.98 29.96
C THR A 254 46.49 -3.14 30.25
N TYR A 255 46.55 -1.81 30.06
CA TYR A 255 45.38 -0.93 30.11
C TYR A 255 44.57 -0.93 28.82
N GLY A 256 45.02 -1.62 27.77
CA GLY A 256 44.39 -1.57 26.44
C GLY A 256 42.91 -1.99 26.44
N ILE A 257 42.51 -2.94 27.29
CA ILE A 257 41.11 -3.36 27.49
C ILE A 257 40.26 -2.23 28.10
N LEU A 258 40.86 -1.45 29.01
CA LEU A 258 40.17 -0.32 29.64
C LEU A 258 39.96 0.80 28.62
N LEU A 259 40.98 1.08 27.80
CA LEU A 259 40.88 2.04 26.70
C LEU A 259 39.85 1.62 25.65
N GLU A 260 39.81 0.35 25.25
CA GLU A 260 38.77 -0.20 24.35
C GLU A 260 37.36 0.07 24.87
N LYS A 261 37.10 -0.19 26.16
CA LYS A 261 35.82 0.13 26.79
C LYS A 261 35.54 1.63 26.86
N ALA A 262 36.57 2.46 27.05
CA ALA A 262 36.41 3.91 27.12
C ALA A 262 36.02 4.48 25.75
N VAL A 263 36.62 3.97 24.67
CA VAL A 263 36.22 4.30 23.30
C VAL A 263 34.79 3.86 23.03
N HIS A 264 34.42 2.64 23.42
CA HIS A 264 33.05 2.14 23.25
C HIS A 264 32.00 3.04 23.92
N LEU A 265 32.16 3.32 25.22
CA LEU A 265 31.24 4.22 25.96
C LEU A 265 31.23 5.64 25.37
N SER A 266 32.38 6.12 24.90
CA SER A 266 32.47 7.44 24.25
C SER A 266 31.59 7.50 22.99
N LEU A 267 31.62 6.48 22.15
CA LEU A 267 30.78 6.40 20.94
C LEU A 267 29.30 6.24 21.28
N GLU A 268 28.93 5.43 22.28
CA GLU A 268 27.54 5.31 22.76
C GLU A 268 27.01 6.65 23.28
N ILE A 269 27.81 7.40 24.05
CA ILE A 269 27.45 8.75 24.52
C ILE A 269 27.21 9.68 23.33
N PHE A 270 28.06 9.62 22.29
CA PHE A 270 27.85 10.41 21.07
C PHE A 270 26.50 10.11 20.41
N ILE A 271 26.10 8.84 20.30
CA ILE A 271 24.80 8.44 19.75
C ILE A 271 23.66 8.98 20.62
N LEU A 272 23.70 8.74 21.94
CA LEU A 272 22.64 9.20 22.86
C LEU A 272 22.47 10.72 22.83
N VAL A 273 23.55 11.48 22.68
CA VAL A 273 23.50 12.94 22.53
C VAL A 273 22.90 13.32 21.17
N MET A 274 23.38 12.70 20.08
CA MET A 274 22.85 12.96 18.73
C MET A 274 21.36 12.61 18.62
N GLU A 275 20.84 11.62 19.32
CA GLU A 275 19.39 11.31 19.29
C GLU A 275 18.52 12.45 19.86
N ARG A 276 19.10 13.31 20.71
CA ARG A 276 18.37 14.34 21.47
C ARG A 276 18.68 15.79 21.04
N ASP A 277 19.85 16.02 20.46
CA ASP A 277 20.38 17.37 20.19
C ASP A 277 19.52 18.21 19.23
N VAL A 278 18.97 17.64 18.16
CA VAL A 278 18.18 18.39 17.16
C VAL A 278 16.92 18.97 17.77
N VAL A 279 16.17 18.16 18.54
CA VAL A 279 14.93 18.60 19.22
C VAL A 279 15.23 19.73 20.19
N LEU A 280 16.33 19.64 20.93
CA LEU A 280 16.74 20.66 21.90
C LEU A 280 17.30 21.91 21.21
N ALA A 281 18.03 21.76 20.10
CA ALA A 281 18.59 22.88 19.35
C ALA A 281 17.49 23.80 18.83
N ASP A 282 16.41 23.24 18.31
CA ASP A 282 15.28 24.04 17.82
C ASP A 282 14.66 24.92 18.92
N VAL A 283 14.65 24.44 20.17
CA VAL A 283 14.11 25.19 21.31
C VAL A 283 15.10 26.21 21.88
N PHE A 284 16.40 25.89 21.93
CA PHE A 284 17.43 26.73 22.54
C PHE A 284 18.24 27.59 21.53
N ARG A 285 17.77 27.75 20.29
CA ARG A 285 18.37 28.68 19.32
C ARG A 285 18.35 30.13 19.85
N PRO A 286 19.41 30.92 19.60
CA PRO A 286 20.58 30.61 18.76
C PRO A 286 21.80 30.09 19.54
N LEU A 287 21.70 29.91 20.86
CA LEU A 287 22.88 29.66 21.73
C LEU A 287 23.49 28.26 21.53
N TYR A 288 22.66 27.27 21.18
CA TYR A 288 23.06 25.88 21.04
C TYR A 288 22.87 25.41 19.60
N GLN A 289 23.85 24.65 19.09
CA GLN A 289 23.83 24.10 17.74
C GLN A 289 23.77 22.57 17.79
N PRO A 290 23.10 21.92 16.82
CA PRO A 290 23.21 20.48 16.62
C PRO A 290 24.66 20.01 16.48
N LEU A 291 24.95 18.79 16.92
CA LEU A 291 26.30 18.26 17.02
C LEU A 291 26.98 18.08 15.66
N ASP A 292 26.20 17.81 14.60
CA ASP A 292 26.69 17.74 13.23
C ASP A 292 27.31 19.06 12.75
N ILE A 293 26.78 20.21 13.18
CA ILE A 293 27.35 21.52 12.85
C ILE A 293 28.68 21.72 13.56
N ILE A 294 28.78 21.29 14.82
CA ILE A 294 29.99 21.42 15.64
C ILE A 294 31.11 20.52 15.09
N LEU A 295 30.78 19.27 14.78
CA LEU A 295 31.71 18.32 14.16
C LEU A 295 32.17 18.80 12.77
N SER A 296 31.29 19.45 12.00
CA SER A 296 31.62 20.00 10.68
C SER A 296 32.66 21.13 10.73
N GLN A 297 32.92 21.74 11.89
CA GLN A 297 34.00 22.72 12.04
C GLN A 297 35.39 22.10 11.90
N ASN A 298 35.52 20.80 12.19
CA ASN A 298 36.77 20.05 12.05
C ASN A 298 36.50 18.67 11.45
N HIS A 299 36.68 18.57 10.13
CA HIS A 299 36.43 17.35 9.35
C HIS A 299 37.14 16.10 9.90
N ARG A 300 38.30 16.26 10.54
CA ARG A 300 39.04 15.13 11.13
C ARG A 300 38.24 14.45 12.24
N GLN A 301 37.41 15.17 12.98
CA GLN A 301 36.56 14.59 14.03
C GLN A 301 35.52 13.65 13.44
N ILE A 302 34.89 14.05 12.34
CA ILE A 302 33.95 13.20 11.60
C ILE A 302 34.65 11.94 11.11
N ILE A 303 35.82 12.08 10.47
CA ILE A 303 36.58 10.94 9.95
C ILE A 303 36.96 9.96 11.06
N SER A 304 37.50 10.45 12.18
CA SER A 304 37.88 9.59 13.29
C SER A 304 36.71 8.81 13.90
N LEU A 305 35.50 9.40 13.94
CA LEU A 305 34.29 8.68 14.37
C LEU A 305 33.93 7.55 13.41
N LEU A 306 34.10 7.76 12.10
CA LEU A 306 33.72 6.82 11.04
C LEU A 306 34.76 5.70 10.82
N GLU A 307 36.03 5.97 11.10
CA GLU A 307 37.12 4.99 10.93
C GLU A 307 36.98 3.77 11.85
N PHE A 308 36.30 3.92 13.01
CA PHE A 308 36.09 2.84 13.99
C PHE A 308 35.29 1.66 13.45
N VAL A 309 34.69 1.78 12.26
CA VAL A 309 34.13 0.65 11.52
C VAL A 309 35.17 -0.47 11.31
N ARG A 310 36.46 -0.15 11.21
CA ARG A 310 37.57 -1.10 11.05
C ARG A 310 37.90 -1.94 12.29
N TYR A 311 37.26 -1.69 13.44
CA TYR A 311 37.68 -2.28 14.70
C TYR A 311 37.05 -3.65 14.98
N ASP A 312 37.79 -4.73 14.71
CA ASP A 312 37.22 -6.09 14.75
C ASP A 312 37.17 -6.78 16.14
N TYR A 313 37.91 -6.28 17.15
CA TYR A 313 37.98 -6.96 18.46
C TYR A 313 36.68 -6.87 19.27
N LEU A 314 35.92 -5.79 19.10
CA LEU A 314 34.66 -5.53 19.80
C LEU A 314 33.60 -5.01 18.81
N PRO A 315 32.70 -5.88 18.31
CA PRO A 315 31.71 -5.51 17.29
C PRO A 315 30.83 -4.30 17.64
N GLN A 316 30.60 -4.05 18.94
CA GLN A 316 29.81 -2.92 19.41
C GLN A 316 30.43 -1.56 19.03
N ILE A 317 31.77 -1.47 18.91
CA ILE A 317 32.43 -0.26 18.42
C ILE A 317 32.11 -0.04 16.93
N GLN A 318 32.12 -1.10 16.12
CA GLN A 318 31.72 -1.03 14.70
C GLN A 318 30.25 -0.61 14.57
N GLN A 319 29.36 -1.21 15.36
CA GLN A 319 27.94 -0.86 15.41
C GLN A 319 27.75 0.63 15.72
N CYS A 320 28.47 1.16 16.71
CA CYS A 320 28.37 2.58 17.05
C CYS A 320 28.85 3.47 15.89
N SER A 321 29.99 3.14 15.27
CA SER A 321 30.51 3.87 14.12
C SER A 321 29.52 3.91 12.94
N ILE A 322 28.85 2.79 12.65
CA ILE A 322 27.85 2.69 11.57
C ILE A 322 26.59 3.49 11.91
N LYS A 323 26.12 3.43 13.17
CA LYS A 323 24.98 4.25 13.64
C LYS A 323 25.30 5.75 13.52
N ILE A 324 26.51 6.16 13.89
CA ILE A 324 26.98 7.54 13.71
C ILE A 324 27.01 7.93 12.22
N MET A 325 27.48 7.06 11.33
CA MET A 325 27.41 7.29 9.88
C MET A 325 25.98 7.49 9.38
N GLY A 326 25.02 6.70 9.88
CA GLY A 326 23.59 6.84 9.58
C GLY A 326 23.03 8.19 9.97
N ILE A 327 23.35 8.65 11.19
CA ILE A 327 22.92 9.96 11.70
C ILE A 327 23.59 11.08 10.89
N LEU A 328 24.91 11.05 10.71
CA LEU A 328 25.64 12.11 10.00
C LEU A 328 25.24 12.21 8.54
N SER A 329 25.03 11.08 7.85
CA SER A 329 24.54 11.08 6.47
C SER A 329 23.14 11.68 6.33
N SER A 330 22.33 11.66 7.40
CA SER A 330 20.97 12.24 7.39
C SER A 330 20.97 13.74 7.58
N ARG A 331 22.00 14.27 8.24
CA ARG A 331 22.11 15.68 8.63
C ARG A 331 23.02 16.47 7.71
N ILE A 332 24.10 15.85 7.21
CA ILE A 332 25.13 16.50 6.40
C ILE A 332 24.97 16.13 4.92
N VAL A 333 24.40 17.05 4.14
CA VAL A 333 24.21 16.85 2.68
C VAL A 333 25.53 16.68 1.92
N GLY A 334 26.61 17.36 2.36
CA GLY A 334 27.92 17.36 1.70
C GLY A 334 28.91 16.30 2.21
N LEU A 335 28.44 15.26 2.89
CA LEU A 335 29.33 14.31 3.60
C LEU A 335 30.26 13.55 2.64
N VAL A 336 29.77 13.15 1.45
CA VAL A 336 30.58 12.45 0.45
C VAL A 336 31.71 13.34 -0.06
N GLN A 337 31.40 14.61 -0.35
CA GLN A 337 32.39 15.58 -0.81
C GLN A 337 33.46 15.85 0.25
N LEU A 338 33.08 15.86 1.53
CA LEU A 338 34.02 15.94 2.64
C LEU A 338 34.98 14.73 2.63
N LEU A 339 34.46 13.51 2.53
CA LEU A 339 35.28 12.29 2.51
C LEU A 339 36.20 12.20 1.29
N LEU A 340 35.76 12.69 0.13
CA LEU A 340 36.58 12.79 -1.08
C LEU A 340 37.71 13.81 -0.93
N LYS A 341 37.41 14.98 -0.33
CA LYS A 341 38.39 16.06 -0.14
C LYS A 341 39.54 15.65 0.78
N GLU A 342 39.24 14.83 1.79
CA GLU A 342 40.21 14.35 2.79
C GLU A 342 40.87 13.02 2.39
N ASP A 343 40.64 12.53 1.16
CA ASP A 343 41.24 11.30 0.57
C ASP A 343 41.01 10.00 1.38
N VAL A 344 39.92 9.93 2.14
CA VAL A 344 39.53 8.74 2.95
C VAL A 344 38.43 7.90 2.30
N ALA A 345 37.89 8.35 1.17
CA ALA A 345 36.80 7.66 0.47
C ALA A 345 37.13 6.19 0.13
N LYS A 346 38.36 5.91 -0.31
CA LYS A 346 38.75 4.55 -0.71
C LYS A 346 38.79 3.60 0.49
N SER A 347 39.39 4.01 1.62
CA SER A 347 39.44 3.17 2.81
C SER A 347 38.05 2.90 3.33
N VAL A 348 37.20 3.92 3.45
CA VAL A 348 35.81 3.77 3.92
C VAL A 348 35.02 2.76 3.07
N ILE A 349 35.19 2.76 1.74
CA ILE A 349 34.53 1.76 0.87
C ILE A 349 35.01 0.33 1.19
N GLU A 350 36.33 0.15 1.36
CA GLU A 350 36.93 -1.16 1.62
C GLU A 350 36.59 -1.65 3.03
N ASP A 351 36.56 -0.76 4.03
CA ASP A 351 36.27 -1.08 5.43
C ASP A 351 34.83 -1.56 5.62
N TYR A 352 33.85 -0.85 5.05
CA TYR A 352 32.44 -1.27 5.10
C TYR A 352 32.20 -2.57 4.32
N ALA A 353 32.93 -2.78 3.22
CA ALA A 353 32.87 -4.03 2.47
C ALA A 353 33.44 -5.21 3.29
N ALA A 354 34.55 -5.01 4.00
CA ALA A 354 35.16 -6.01 4.87
C ALA A 354 34.26 -6.39 6.05
N CYS A 355 33.65 -5.41 6.72
CA CYS A 355 32.68 -5.67 7.79
C CYS A 355 31.49 -6.50 7.29
N LEU A 356 30.97 -6.18 6.10
CA LEU A 356 29.86 -6.90 5.51
C LEU A 356 30.25 -8.32 5.11
N GLU A 357 31.43 -8.50 4.49
CA GLU A 357 31.96 -9.82 4.11
C GLU A 357 32.16 -10.71 5.34
N PHE A 358 32.83 -10.20 6.38
CA PHE A 358 33.02 -10.91 7.64
C PHE A 358 31.68 -11.33 8.24
N ARG A 359 30.68 -10.43 8.23
CA ARG A 359 29.37 -10.77 8.80
C ARG A 359 28.62 -11.85 8.01
N PHE A 360 28.73 -11.88 6.68
CA PHE A 360 28.16 -12.98 5.89
C PHE A 360 28.82 -14.33 6.22
N ASP A 361 30.11 -14.33 6.59
CA ASP A 361 30.92 -15.52 6.91
C ASP A 361 30.86 -15.97 8.40
N ASP A 362 30.41 -15.11 9.32
CA ASP A 362 30.32 -15.42 10.76
C ASP A 362 29.16 -16.41 11.08
N PHE A 363 28.16 -16.51 10.20
CA PHE A 363 27.05 -17.47 10.28
C PHE A 363 26.33 -17.52 11.65
N GLN A 364 26.19 -16.38 12.32
CA GLN A 364 25.43 -16.24 13.55
C GLN A 364 23.97 -15.88 13.26
N VAL A 365 23.04 -16.49 14.03
CA VAL A 365 21.60 -16.18 13.94
C VAL A 365 21.35 -14.79 14.52
N ILE A 366 20.61 -13.96 13.79
CA ILE A 366 20.29 -12.59 14.20
C ILE A 366 19.16 -12.63 15.24
N GLU A 367 19.49 -12.28 16.49
CA GLU A 367 18.51 -12.16 17.57
C GLU A 367 17.90 -10.75 17.65
N ASN A 368 18.72 -9.71 17.47
CA ASN A 368 18.30 -8.31 17.47
C ASN A 368 18.83 -7.60 16.21
N THR A 369 17.92 -7.09 15.38
CA THR A 369 18.26 -6.37 14.15
C THR A 369 19.02 -5.07 14.41
N LYS A 370 18.78 -4.42 15.55
CA LYS A 370 19.39 -3.12 15.91
C LYS A 370 20.88 -3.19 16.24
N ASP A 371 21.38 -4.39 16.51
CA ASP A 371 22.77 -4.62 16.93
C ASP A 371 23.55 -5.47 15.90
N ASP A 372 22.93 -5.91 14.80
CA ASP A 372 23.64 -6.66 13.77
C ASP A 372 24.37 -5.73 12.80
N VAL A 373 25.69 -5.87 12.70
CA VAL A 373 26.55 -5.02 11.83
C VAL A 373 26.13 -5.09 10.36
N GLY A 374 25.77 -6.29 9.87
CA GLY A 374 25.38 -6.47 8.46
C GLY A 374 24.04 -5.81 8.17
N VAL A 375 23.06 -5.96 9.07
CA VAL A 375 21.76 -5.27 8.96
C VAL A 375 21.93 -3.76 9.02
N LEU A 376 22.74 -3.23 9.94
CA LEU A 376 23.00 -1.80 10.05
C LEU A 376 23.64 -1.21 8.77
N ILE A 377 24.58 -1.93 8.14
CA ILE A 377 25.18 -1.51 6.86
C ILE A 377 24.15 -1.53 5.73
N LEU A 378 23.36 -2.60 5.61
CA LEU A 378 22.33 -2.69 4.55
C LEU A 378 21.25 -1.62 4.72
N GLN A 379 20.82 -1.35 5.96
CA GLN A 379 19.86 -0.30 6.26
C GLN A 379 20.43 1.10 5.98
N LEU A 380 21.71 1.34 6.34
CA LEU A 380 22.41 2.57 5.98
C LEU A 380 22.38 2.81 4.47
N LEU A 381 22.60 1.78 3.66
CA LEU A 381 22.56 1.87 2.20
C LEU A 381 21.14 2.13 1.70
N ILE A 382 20.13 1.44 2.22
CA ILE A 382 18.71 1.61 1.81
C ILE A 382 18.22 3.04 2.14
N ASP A 383 18.45 3.50 3.37
CA ASP A 383 17.97 4.80 3.86
C ASP A 383 18.60 6.00 3.13
N ASN A 384 19.76 5.80 2.50
CA ASN A 384 20.49 6.84 1.79
C ASN A 384 20.21 6.90 0.28
N ILE A 385 19.59 5.90 -0.37
CA ILE A 385 19.35 5.91 -1.84
C ILE A 385 18.61 7.18 -2.27
N CYS A 386 17.46 7.46 -1.64
CA CYS A 386 16.59 8.58 -2.00
C CYS A 386 17.13 9.96 -1.53
N ARG A 387 18.29 10.02 -0.88
CA ARG A 387 18.86 11.29 -0.37
C ARG A 387 19.60 12.05 -1.47
N PRO A 388 19.78 13.37 -1.33
CA PRO A 388 20.46 14.19 -2.34
C PRO A 388 21.80 13.61 -2.78
N ALA A 389 21.99 13.51 -4.09
CA ALA A 389 23.19 12.96 -4.71
C ALA A 389 24.37 13.95 -4.75
N PRO A 390 25.63 13.46 -4.68
CA PRO A 390 26.05 12.12 -4.29
C PRO A 390 25.88 11.88 -2.79
N ASN A 391 25.44 10.68 -2.42
CA ASN A 391 25.15 10.26 -1.04
C ASN A 391 26.02 9.04 -0.66
N ILE A 392 25.93 8.60 0.60
CA ILE A 392 26.75 7.49 1.11
C ILE A 392 26.53 6.19 0.34
N THR A 393 25.31 5.89 -0.11
CA THR A 393 25.03 4.71 -0.92
C THR A 393 25.77 4.76 -2.25
N HIS A 394 25.75 5.92 -2.92
CA HIS A 394 26.52 6.12 -4.14
C HIS A 394 28.02 5.88 -3.91
N LEU A 395 28.57 6.35 -2.79
CA LEU A 395 29.98 6.14 -2.44
C LEU A 395 30.30 4.66 -2.17
N LEU A 396 29.58 4.01 -1.26
CA LEU A 396 29.86 2.65 -0.78
C LEU A 396 29.58 1.56 -1.84
N LEU A 397 28.61 1.79 -2.73
CA LEU A 397 28.36 0.93 -3.90
C LEU A 397 29.24 1.29 -5.10
N ARG A 398 30.12 2.29 -4.96
CA ARG A 398 31.13 2.70 -5.94
C ARG A 398 30.55 3.23 -7.24
N PHE A 399 29.50 4.05 -7.14
CA PHE A 399 29.06 4.90 -8.24
C PHE A 399 30.08 6.01 -8.53
N ASP A 400 30.00 6.60 -9.73
CA ASP A 400 30.84 7.76 -10.05
C ASP A 400 30.31 8.99 -9.32
N VAL A 401 30.87 9.26 -8.15
CA VAL A 401 30.55 10.42 -7.30
C VAL A 401 31.19 11.72 -7.78
N ASN A 402 32.13 11.67 -8.73
CA ASN A 402 32.75 12.86 -9.34
C ASN A 402 32.02 13.29 -10.63
N GLY A 403 31.33 12.35 -11.27
CA GLY A 403 30.51 12.55 -12.47
C GLY A 403 29.01 12.43 -12.23
N PRO A 404 28.20 12.43 -13.32
CA PRO A 404 26.77 12.16 -13.22
C PRO A 404 26.51 10.67 -12.92
N ILE A 405 25.80 10.41 -11.83
CA ILE A 405 25.53 9.07 -11.31
C ILE A 405 24.83 8.18 -12.34
N GLU A 406 23.87 8.74 -13.07
CA GLU A 406 23.11 8.07 -14.14
C GLU A 406 23.98 7.45 -15.23
N ARG A 407 25.22 7.92 -15.42
CA ARG A 407 26.16 7.44 -16.45
C ARG A 407 27.24 6.52 -15.89
N THR A 408 27.13 6.12 -14.63
CA THR A 408 28.06 5.21 -13.99
C THR A 408 28.08 3.85 -14.70
N VAL A 409 29.27 3.30 -14.94
CA VAL A 409 29.43 1.90 -15.38
C VAL A 409 29.92 1.06 -14.21
N LEU A 410 29.01 0.30 -13.59
CA LEU A 410 29.32 -0.53 -12.43
C LEU A 410 30.14 -1.77 -12.83
N LYS A 411 31.24 -2.02 -12.10
CA LYS A 411 32.13 -3.18 -12.31
C LYS A 411 32.49 -3.89 -10.99
N PRO A 412 31.53 -4.54 -10.32
CA PRO A 412 31.77 -5.11 -9.00
C PRO A 412 32.78 -6.28 -9.01
N LYS A 413 32.95 -7.00 -10.13
CA LYS A 413 33.98 -8.05 -10.23
C LYS A 413 35.42 -7.53 -10.19
N SER A 414 35.67 -6.27 -10.56
CA SER A 414 37.03 -5.67 -10.55
C SER A 414 37.32 -4.86 -9.29
N HIS A 415 36.31 -4.57 -8.49
CA HIS A 415 36.39 -3.55 -7.45
C HIS A 415 35.80 -4.06 -6.14
N TYR A 416 36.64 -4.13 -5.10
CA TYR A 416 36.18 -4.40 -3.75
C TYR A 416 35.28 -3.26 -3.27
N SER A 417 34.08 -3.59 -2.82
CA SER A 417 32.99 -2.68 -2.43
C SER A 417 31.82 -3.46 -1.83
N CYS A 418 30.91 -2.79 -1.11
CA CYS A 418 29.70 -3.43 -0.60
C CYS A 418 28.87 -4.07 -1.72
N LEU A 419 28.80 -3.44 -2.91
CA LEU A 419 28.09 -3.99 -4.07
C LEU A 419 28.65 -5.36 -4.49
N LYS A 420 29.98 -5.52 -4.50
CA LYS A 420 30.62 -6.80 -4.81
C LYS A 420 30.21 -7.88 -3.81
N ILE A 421 30.31 -7.58 -2.52
CA ILE A 421 30.00 -8.54 -1.44
C ILE A 421 28.52 -8.95 -1.51
N ILE A 422 27.62 -7.99 -1.71
CA ILE A 422 26.18 -8.24 -1.85
C ILE A 422 25.91 -9.14 -3.05
N LEU A 423 26.44 -8.82 -4.23
CA LEU A 423 26.20 -9.62 -5.43
C LEU A 423 26.83 -11.01 -5.36
N ASP A 424 28.03 -11.15 -4.79
CA ASP A 424 28.70 -12.45 -4.64
C ASP A 424 27.93 -13.36 -3.67
N ASN A 425 27.34 -12.79 -2.60
CA ASN A 425 26.50 -13.53 -1.65
C ASN A 425 25.13 -13.86 -2.23
N LEU A 426 24.47 -12.91 -2.92
CA LEU A 426 23.21 -13.19 -3.62
C LEU A 426 23.41 -14.25 -4.72
N GLU A 427 24.51 -14.22 -5.47
CA GLU A 427 24.81 -15.17 -6.55
C GLU A 427 24.90 -16.62 -6.02
N LYS A 428 25.45 -16.81 -4.81
CA LYS A 428 25.66 -18.13 -4.20
C LYS A 428 24.57 -18.54 -3.20
N VAL A 429 23.82 -17.57 -2.66
CA VAL A 429 22.88 -17.73 -1.54
C VAL A 429 23.54 -18.52 -0.40
N THR A 430 24.60 -17.96 0.18
CA THR A 430 25.43 -18.61 1.19
C THR A 430 24.64 -18.81 2.50
N LYS A 431 24.46 -20.07 2.92
CA LYS A 431 23.72 -20.46 4.13
C LYS A 431 22.36 -19.73 4.29
N PRO A 432 21.37 -20.02 3.42
CA PRO A 432 20.09 -19.32 3.40
C PRO A 432 19.35 -19.36 4.73
N ASP A 433 19.47 -20.43 5.52
CA ASP A 433 18.76 -20.56 6.80
C ASP A 433 19.19 -19.56 7.88
N ILE A 434 20.44 -19.08 7.80
CA ILE A 434 21.05 -18.20 8.80
C ILE A 434 21.07 -16.76 8.30
N ASN A 435 21.49 -16.56 7.05
CA ASN A 435 21.68 -15.24 6.44
C ASN A 435 20.41 -14.72 5.74
N ALA A 436 19.24 -15.35 5.92
CA ALA A 436 18.00 -14.95 5.26
C ALA A 436 17.70 -13.46 5.38
N LEU A 437 17.82 -12.88 6.57
CA LEU A 437 17.56 -11.46 6.78
C LEU A 437 18.56 -10.57 6.01
N LEU A 438 19.82 -10.98 5.89
CA LEU A 438 20.82 -10.24 5.10
C LEU A 438 20.53 -10.36 3.60
N HIS A 439 20.10 -11.53 3.12
CA HIS A 439 19.66 -11.71 1.74
C HIS A 439 18.39 -10.89 1.44
N GLU A 440 17.44 -10.85 2.38
CA GLU A 440 16.22 -10.04 2.31
C GLU A 440 16.55 -8.56 2.06
N PHE A 441 17.34 -7.96 2.94
CA PHE A 441 17.74 -6.55 2.80
C PHE A 441 18.66 -6.31 1.59
N SER A 442 19.46 -7.31 1.19
CA SER A 442 20.24 -7.24 -0.05
C SER A 442 19.35 -7.16 -1.29
N PHE A 443 18.31 -8.01 -1.38
CA PHE A 443 17.33 -7.91 -2.47
C PHE A 443 16.53 -6.61 -2.40
N GLN A 444 16.17 -6.14 -1.20
CA GLN A 444 15.53 -4.83 -1.03
C GLN A 444 16.41 -3.71 -1.59
N LEU A 445 17.69 -3.66 -1.24
CA LEU A 445 18.63 -2.66 -1.74
C LEU A 445 18.71 -2.66 -3.27
N MET A 446 18.80 -3.85 -3.88
CA MET A 446 18.83 -3.98 -5.34
C MET A 446 17.53 -3.48 -5.98
N TYR A 447 16.37 -3.74 -5.37
CA TYR A 447 15.09 -3.21 -5.82
C TYR A 447 15.03 -1.68 -5.74
N GLU A 448 15.32 -1.11 -4.57
CA GLU A 448 15.28 0.35 -4.36
C GLU A 448 16.27 1.06 -5.29
N SER A 449 17.44 0.45 -5.54
CA SER A 449 18.42 0.99 -6.50
C SER A 449 17.94 0.91 -7.95
N CYS A 450 17.09 -0.05 -8.30
CA CYS A 450 16.43 -0.08 -9.61
C CYS A 450 15.24 0.89 -9.71
N LEU A 451 14.63 1.25 -8.58
CA LEU A 451 13.48 2.15 -8.52
C LEU A 451 13.90 3.63 -8.58
N ASP A 452 15.04 3.97 -7.98
CA ASP A 452 15.55 5.34 -7.93
C ASP A 452 15.96 5.85 -9.34
N PRO A 453 15.53 7.07 -9.74
CA PRO A 453 15.81 7.60 -11.08
C PRO A 453 17.29 7.73 -11.43
N LEU A 454 18.18 7.98 -10.45
CA LEU A 454 19.60 8.22 -10.69
C LEU A 454 20.38 6.90 -10.81
N THR A 455 20.03 5.90 -10.00
CA THR A 455 20.73 4.60 -9.99
C THR A 455 20.12 3.56 -10.92
N CYS A 456 18.85 3.74 -11.35
CA CYS A 456 18.12 2.76 -12.17
C CYS A 456 18.90 2.30 -13.40
N GLY A 457 19.38 3.21 -14.24
CA GLY A 457 20.09 2.88 -15.48
C GLY A 457 21.32 1.99 -15.25
N PRO A 458 22.33 2.46 -14.47
CA PRO A 458 23.53 1.68 -14.16
C PRO A 458 23.26 0.30 -13.53
N VAL A 459 22.28 0.21 -12.64
CA VAL A 459 21.97 -1.04 -11.92
C VAL A 459 21.21 -2.00 -12.83
N MET A 460 20.24 -1.50 -13.62
CA MET A 460 19.53 -2.32 -14.61
C MET A 460 20.49 -2.89 -15.66
N ASP A 461 21.43 -2.09 -16.17
CA ASP A 461 22.47 -2.55 -17.10
C ASP A 461 23.33 -3.68 -16.49
N LEU A 462 23.75 -3.50 -15.23
CA LEU A 462 24.53 -4.48 -14.50
C LEU A 462 23.78 -5.81 -14.34
N LEU A 463 22.51 -5.76 -13.88
CA LEU A 463 21.70 -6.94 -13.61
C LEU A 463 21.25 -7.66 -14.88
N SER A 464 21.02 -6.93 -15.97
CA SER A 464 20.66 -7.51 -17.28
C SER A 464 21.84 -8.15 -18.00
N THR A 465 23.08 -7.92 -17.54
CA THR A 465 24.26 -8.54 -18.13
C THR A 465 24.24 -10.05 -17.93
N THR A 466 24.42 -10.80 -19.03
CA THR A 466 24.42 -12.28 -19.06
C THR A 466 25.46 -12.93 -18.14
N LYS A 467 26.45 -12.17 -17.67
CA LYS A 467 27.47 -12.62 -16.70
C LYS A 467 26.92 -12.86 -15.29
N TYR A 468 25.82 -12.21 -14.90
CA TYR A 468 25.23 -12.35 -13.57
C TYR A 468 23.97 -13.22 -13.59
N GLN A 469 23.21 -13.21 -14.70
CA GLN A 469 21.93 -13.94 -14.83
C GLN A 469 21.01 -13.72 -13.62
N PHE A 470 21.04 -12.51 -13.05
CA PHE A 470 20.45 -12.22 -11.74
C PHE A 470 18.95 -12.47 -11.73
N PHE A 471 18.27 -12.08 -12.81
CA PHE A 471 16.81 -12.19 -12.90
C PHE A 471 16.31 -13.63 -13.05
N SER A 472 17.08 -14.54 -13.65
CA SER A 472 16.64 -15.93 -13.94
C SER A 472 17.00 -16.90 -12.82
N LYS A 473 18.22 -16.80 -12.29
CA LYS A 473 18.84 -17.81 -11.41
C LYS A 473 18.06 -18.07 -10.11
N HIS A 474 17.45 -17.04 -9.53
CA HIS A 474 16.88 -17.10 -8.19
C HIS A 474 15.43 -17.64 -8.14
N VAL A 475 14.69 -17.66 -9.26
CA VAL A 475 13.29 -18.11 -9.29
C VAL A 475 13.16 -19.58 -8.94
N GLY A 476 14.03 -20.42 -9.52
CA GLY A 476 14.01 -21.87 -9.29
C GLY A 476 14.56 -22.30 -7.93
N THR A 477 15.36 -21.46 -7.27
CA THR A 477 16.07 -21.79 -6.02
C THR A 477 15.39 -21.16 -4.80
N ILE A 478 15.25 -19.83 -4.78
CA ILE A 478 14.62 -19.09 -3.69
C ILE A 478 13.10 -19.06 -3.89
N GLY A 479 12.66 -18.76 -5.11
CA GLY A 479 11.25 -18.51 -5.45
C GLY A 479 10.31 -19.65 -5.05
N VAL A 480 10.55 -20.87 -5.54
CA VAL A 480 9.66 -22.03 -5.37
C VAL A 480 10.05 -22.96 -4.21
N SER A 481 11.07 -22.60 -3.42
CA SER A 481 11.46 -23.41 -2.26
C SER A 481 10.32 -23.55 -1.24
N PRO A 482 10.16 -24.69 -0.55
CA PRO A 482 9.14 -24.82 0.50
C PRO A 482 9.51 -23.95 1.70
N LEU A 483 8.52 -23.25 2.26
CA LEU A 483 8.73 -22.45 3.46
C LEU A 483 8.84 -23.33 4.71
N PRO A 484 9.64 -22.93 5.72
CA PRO A 484 9.74 -23.66 6.98
C PRO A 484 8.40 -23.68 7.73
N LYS A 485 8.22 -24.72 8.55
CA LYS A 485 7.04 -24.85 9.42
C LYS A 485 7.01 -23.71 10.43
N ARG A 486 5.82 -23.13 10.63
CA ARG A 486 5.57 -21.98 11.51
C ARG A 486 6.10 -22.15 12.93
N ASN A 487 6.01 -23.36 13.49
CA ASN A 487 6.44 -23.64 14.87
C ASN A 487 7.96 -23.79 15.04
N ASN A 488 8.71 -23.99 13.95
CA ASN A 488 10.14 -24.27 14.03
C ASN A 488 10.98 -23.00 13.93
N ASN A 489 10.78 -22.20 12.88
CA ASN A 489 11.53 -20.97 12.65
C ASN A 489 10.69 -19.94 11.89
N GLN A 490 9.91 -19.16 12.63
CA GLN A 490 9.02 -18.15 12.05
C GLN A 490 9.79 -16.96 11.48
N ALA A 491 10.92 -16.57 12.08
CA ALA A 491 11.74 -15.46 11.58
C ALA A 491 12.29 -15.77 10.18
N LEU A 492 12.84 -16.98 9.99
CA LEU A 492 13.28 -17.46 8.68
C LEU A 492 12.12 -17.49 7.67
N ARG A 493 10.94 -17.95 8.09
CA ARG A 493 9.73 -17.96 7.23
C ARG A 493 9.39 -16.56 6.72
N ILE A 494 9.45 -15.56 7.60
CA ILE A 494 9.16 -14.16 7.29
C ILE A 494 10.20 -13.63 6.29
N SER A 495 11.50 -13.80 6.58
CA SER A 495 12.55 -13.34 5.66
C SER A 495 12.49 -13.98 4.29
N MET A 496 12.27 -15.31 4.22
CA MET A 496 12.12 -16.00 2.93
C MET A 496 10.90 -15.51 2.12
N LEU A 497 9.83 -15.02 2.76
CA LEU A 497 8.69 -14.42 2.06
C LEU A 497 9.06 -13.04 1.50
N HIS A 498 9.77 -12.20 2.28
CA HIS A 498 10.23 -10.90 1.82
C HIS A 498 11.32 -11.00 0.73
N GLU A 499 12.26 -11.94 0.82
CA GLU A 499 13.25 -12.23 -0.22
C GLU A 499 12.58 -12.49 -1.58
N ARG A 500 11.55 -13.35 -1.59
CA ARG A 500 10.79 -13.66 -2.81
C ARG A 500 10.04 -12.44 -3.30
N ALA A 501 9.43 -11.68 -2.40
CA ALA A 501 8.70 -10.46 -2.75
C ALA A 501 9.62 -9.46 -3.46
N TRP A 502 10.80 -9.18 -2.90
CA TRP A 502 11.78 -8.29 -3.51
C TRP A 502 12.31 -8.82 -4.84
N LEU A 503 12.59 -10.12 -4.95
CA LEU A 503 12.97 -10.74 -6.21
C LEU A 503 11.91 -10.53 -7.31
N LEU A 504 10.64 -10.80 -7.01
CA LEU A 504 9.54 -10.65 -7.96
C LEU A 504 9.31 -9.18 -8.35
N LYS A 505 9.47 -8.25 -7.40
CA LYS A 505 9.42 -6.81 -7.67
C LYS A 505 10.52 -6.35 -8.61
N ILE A 506 11.76 -6.79 -8.41
CA ILE A 506 12.89 -6.50 -9.29
C ILE A 506 12.60 -6.98 -10.72
N GLN A 507 12.06 -8.20 -10.86
CA GLN A 507 11.67 -8.75 -12.16
C GLN A 507 10.51 -7.99 -12.79
N ALA A 508 9.48 -7.63 -12.02
CA ALA A 508 8.34 -6.86 -12.51
C ALA A 508 8.77 -5.48 -13.00
N LEU A 509 9.66 -4.81 -12.26
CA LEU A 509 10.24 -3.53 -12.65
C LEU A 509 11.09 -3.66 -13.92
N ALA A 510 11.90 -4.71 -14.02
CA ALA A 510 12.67 -5.00 -15.23
C ALA A 510 11.76 -5.18 -16.45
N LEU A 511 10.68 -5.96 -16.35
CA LEU A 511 9.70 -6.10 -17.44
C LEU A 511 8.99 -4.79 -17.78
N HIS A 512 8.77 -3.92 -16.78
CA HIS A 512 8.05 -2.66 -16.96
C HIS A 512 8.87 -1.59 -17.67
N VAL A 513 10.13 -1.39 -17.25
CA VAL A 513 11.00 -0.27 -17.66
C VAL A 513 11.83 -0.59 -18.90
N SER A 514 12.22 -1.85 -19.08
CA SER A 514 13.11 -2.27 -20.17
C SER A 514 12.57 -1.91 -21.56
N ASP A 515 13.39 -1.24 -22.36
CA ASP A 515 13.13 -1.04 -23.79
C ASP A 515 13.49 -2.31 -24.58
N ILE A 516 12.51 -2.86 -25.29
CA ILE A 516 12.64 -4.08 -26.11
C ILE A 516 13.57 -3.84 -27.31
N SER A 517 13.80 -2.59 -27.71
CA SER A 517 14.73 -2.26 -28.79
C SER A 517 16.18 -2.67 -28.48
N SER A 518 16.57 -2.69 -27.20
CA SER A 518 17.88 -3.13 -26.74
C SER A 518 17.95 -4.66 -26.67
N SER A 519 18.98 -5.27 -27.28
CA SER A 519 19.16 -6.72 -27.25
C SER A 519 19.36 -7.27 -25.83
N VAL A 520 20.11 -6.56 -24.99
CA VAL A 520 20.43 -6.98 -23.61
C VAL A 520 19.17 -7.03 -22.75
N TYR A 521 18.34 -5.98 -22.82
CA TYR A 521 17.10 -5.93 -22.05
C TYR A 521 16.04 -6.89 -22.59
N ARG A 522 15.97 -7.07 -23.91
CA ARG A 522 15.09 -8.07 -24.53
C ARG A 522 15.44 -9.48 -24.07
N GLU A 523 16.72 -9.84 -24.05
CA GLU A 523 17.19 -11.14 -23.54
C GLU A 523 16.87 -11.31 -22.06
N ALA A 524 17.08 -10.28 -21.23
CA ALA A 524 16.71 -10.31 -19.82
C ALA A 524 15.20 -10.49 -19.61
N CYS A 525 14.36 -9.80 -20.38
CA CYS A 525 12.89 -9.96 -20.33
C CYS A 525 12.47 -11.37 -20.72
N LEU A 526 13.03 -11.93 -21.79
CA LEU A 526 12.76 -13.30 -22.23
C LEU A 526 13.20 -14.32 -21.18
N ALA A 527 14.36 -14.11 -20.53
CA ALA A 527 14.83 -14.97 -19.45
C ALA A 527 13.86 -14.95 -18.26
N ILE A 528 13.40 -13.76 -17.84
CA ILE A 528 12.39 -13.62 -16.79
C ILE A 528 11.14 -14.41 -17.15
N LEU A 529 10.55 -14.13 -18.32
CA LEU A 529 9.28 -14.74 -18.73
C LEU A 529 9.39 -16.26 -18.91
N ASN A 530 10.48 -16.76 -19.48
CA ASN A 530 10.70 -18.18 -19.65
C ASN A 530 10.83 -18.91 -18.31
N ASP A 531 11.53 -18.31 -17.34
CA ASP A 531 11.75 -18.96 -16.05
C ASP A 531 10.56 -18.88 -15.11
N THR A 532 9.72 -17.86 -15.24
CA THR A 532 8.49 -17.67 -14.44
C THR A 532 7.27 -18.37 -15.06
N PHE A 533 7.08 -18.26 -16.38
CA PHE A 533 5.88 -18.73 -17.10
C PHE A 533 6.12 -19.97 -18.00
N GLY A 534 7.34 -20.48 -18.12
CA GLY A 534 7.63 -21.80 -18.72
C GLY A 534 7.64 -21.90 -20.26
N HIS A 535 6.99 -20.98 -21.00
CA HIS A 535 6.86 -21.05 -22.46
C HIS A 535 6.94 -19.66 -23.13
N CYS A 536 8.09 -19.36 -23.77
CA CYS A 536 8.32 -18.15 -24.56
C CYS A 536 8.57 -18.50 -26.04
N ALA A 537 8.06 -17.65 -26.94
CA ALA A 537 8.06 -17.84 -28.40
C ALA A 537 9.38 -18.42 -28.95
N GLU A 538 9.38 -19.68 -29.43
CA GLU A 538 10.56 -20.32 -30.01
C GLU A 538 11.14 -19.56 -31.22
N ASN A 539 10.29 -18.83 -31.94
CA ASN A 539 10.63 -18.10 -33.17
C ASN A 539 11.66 -16.95 -32.97
N MET A 540 12.03 -16.59 -31.74
CA MET A 540 13.06 -15.57 -31.46
C MET A 540 14.40 -16.12 -30.94
N LYS A 541 14.55 -17.43 -30.74
CA LYS A 541 15.81 -18.05 -30.26
C LYS A 541 16.90 -18.17 -31.35
N ASN A 542 16.56 -17.94 -32.61
CA ASN A 542 17.47 -18.14 -33.75
C ASN A 542 18.51 -17.01 -33.97
N ALA A 543 18.59 -16.00 -33.09
CA ALA A 543 19.53 -14.88 -33.26
C ALA A 543 20.82 -14.98 -32.40
N SER A 544 20.97 -15.92 -31.47
CA SER A 544 22.15 -16.02 -30.61
C SER A 544 22.81 -17.40 -30.65
N MET A 545 23.45 -17.70 -31.78
CA MET A 545 24.29 -18.87 -31.93
C MET A 545 25.69 -18.58 -31.34
N PHE A 546 25.83 -18.64 -30.01
CA PHE A 546 27.14 -18.80 -29.33
C PHE A 546 26.95 -19.60 -28.03
N GLN A 547 26.84 -20.92 -28.17
CA GLN A 547 27.02 -21.85 -27.05
C GLN A 547 28.52 -21.97 -26.77
N SER A 548 28.95 -21.54 -25.58
CA SER A 548 30.25 -21.92 -25.02
C SER A 548 30.21 -23.41 -24.62
N PRO A 549 31.16 -24.25 -25.04
CA PRO A 549 31.16 -25.67 -24.71
C PRO A 549 31.66 -25.87 -23.27
N GLY A 550 30.78 -26.27 -22.35
CA GLY A 550 31.23 -26.63 -21.01
C GLY A 550 30.21 -26.56 -19.87
N THR A 551 29.01 -27.10 -20.04
CA THR A 551 28.19 -27.53 -18.88
C THR A 551 27.27 -28.65 -19.34
N PRO A 552 27.24 -29.81 -18.66
CA PRO A 552 26.43 -30.93 -19.10
C PRO A 552 24.95 -30.55 -18.98
N ILE A 553 24.25 -30.62 -20.10
CA ILE A 553 22.80 -30.58 -20.16
C ILE A 553 22.31 -31.76 -19.33
N CYS A 554 21.70 -31.47 -18.18
CA CYS A 554 20.98 -32.47 -17.42
C CYS A 554 19.70 -32.77 -18.21
N THR A 555 19.79 -33.73 -19.14
CA THR A 555 18.63 -34.39 -19.75
C THR A 555 18.00 -35.28 -18.69
N SER A 556 17.19 -34.69 -17.80
CA SER A 556 16.21 -35.45 -17.00
C SER A 556 14.84 -35.28 -17.63
N SER A 557 14.41 -36.37 -18.25
CA SER A 557 13.07 -36.74 -18.67
C SER A 557 11.89 -36.02 -17.97
N GLY A 558 11.00 -35.43 -18.78
CA GLY A 558 9.56 -35.73 -18.75
C GLY A 558 8.82 -35.72 -17.40
N LEU A 559 8.94 -34.64 -16.63
CA LEU A 559 7.94 -34.28 -15.62
C LEU A 559 7.35 -32.94 -16.04
N MET A 560 6.03 -32.88 -16.23
CA MET A 560 5.28 -31.67 -16.65
C MET A 560 5.80 -30.45 -15.86
N ASN A 561 6.52 -29.55 -16.53
CA ASN A 561 7.15 -28.40 -15.89
C ASN A 561 6.03 -27.40 -15.57
N ARG A 562 5.50 -27.48 -14.35
CA ARG A 562 4.37 -26.67 -13.89
C ARG A 562 4.80 -25.19 -13.93
N ASN A 563 3.88 -24.30 -14.30
CA ASN A 563 4.14 -22.86 -14.35
C ASN A 563 4.59 -22.36 -12.97
N LYS A 564 5.86 -21.94 -12.83
CA LYS A 564 6.44 -21.52 -11.54
C LYS A 564 5.70 -20.36 -10.90
N VAL A 565 5.08 -19.49 -11.71
CA VAL A 565 4.20 -18.42 -11.22
C VAL A 565 3.03 -18.96 -10.40
N LEU A 566 2.48 -20.13 -10.75
CA LEU A 566 1.42 -20.76 -9.96
C LEU A 566 1.98 -21.39 -8.67
N GLU A 567 3.16 -22.02 -8.76
CA GLU A 567 3.86 -22.55 -7.58
C GLU A 567 4.18 -21.46 -6.56
N LEU A 568 4.62 -20.28 -7.02
CA LEU A 568 4.88 -19.10 -6.19
C LEU A 568 3.64 -18.65 -5.40
N LEU A 569 2.44 -18.79 -5.99
CA LEU A 569 1.18 -18.51 -5.30
C LEU A 569 0.84 -19.60 -4.28
N GLU A 570 1.06 -20.88 -4.62
CA GLU A 570 0.78 -22.03 -3.74
C GLU A 570 1.61 -22.01 -2.46
N VAL A 571 2.81 -21.41 -2.49
CA VAL A 571 3.66 -21.29 -1.29
C VAL A 571 3.04 -20.35 -0.23
N VAL A 572 2.18 -19.42 -0.62
CA VAL A 572 1.51 -18.51 0.33
C VAL A 572 0.38 -19.26 1.05
N GLN A 573 0.70 -19.83 2.21
CA GLN A 573 -0.29 -20.45 3.09
C GLN A 573 -0.94 -19.40 3.99
N PHE A 574 -2.21 -19.11 3.76
CA PHE A 574 -2.93 -17.99 4.40
C PHE A 574 -3.26 -18.19 5.90
N ARG A 575 -3.03 -19.37 6.49
CA ARG A 575 -3.56 -19.74 7.82
C ARG A 575 -3.22 -18.73 8.92
N CYS A 576 -4.22 -18.00 9.39
CA CYS A 576 -4.10 -17.10 10.54
C CYS A 576 -4.31 -17.90 11.86
N PRO A 577 -3.50 -17.72 12.91
CA PRO A 577 -3.87 -18.17 14.25
C PRO A 577 -5.00 -17.29 14.79
N ASP A 578 -5.82 -17.84 15.67
CA ASP A 578 -6.76 -17.06 16.48
C ASP A 578 -5.97 -16.01 17.29
N THR A 579 -6.04 -14.75 16.87
CA THR A 579 -5.44 -13.59 17.56
C THR A 579 -6.43 -12.87 18.47
N SER A 580 -7.66 -13.39 18.58
CA SER A 580 -8.69 -12.81 19.46
C SER A 580 -8.14 -12.65 20.87
N MET A 581 -8.12 -11.39 21.33
CA MET A 581 -7.70 -11.05 22.68
C MET A 581 -8.76 -11.60 23.64
N LYS A 582 -8.40 -12.64 24.39
CA LYS A 582 -9.25 -13.20 25.44
C LYS A 582 -8.79 -12.62 26.77
N TYR A 583 -9.56 -11.70 27.32
CA TYR A 583 -9.26 -11.11 28.62
C TYR A 583 -9.43 -12.17 29.73
N PRO A 584 -8.43 -12.34 30.62
CA PRO A 584 -8.62 -13.10 31.85
C PRO A 584 -9.78 -12.55 32.68
N GLN A 585 -10.56 -13.43 33.31
CA GLN A 585 -11.79 -13.08 34.04
C GLN A 585 -11.60 -11.98 35.09
N LEU A 586 -10.42 -11.92 35.73
CA LEU A 586 -10.09 -10.88 36.71
C LEU A 586 -10.07 -9.47 36.11
N LEU A 587 -9.56 -9.30 34.88
CA LEU A 587 -9.53 -8.00 34.21
C LEU A 587 -10.93 -7.53 33.82
N SER A 588 -11.79 -8.47 33.43
CA SER A 588 -13.22 -8.22 33.16
C SER A 588 -13.94 -7.79 34.43
N ASN A 589 -13.67 -8.44 35.58
CA ASN A 589 -14.25 -8.10 36.87
C ASN A 589 -13.84 -6.70 37.35
N LEU A 590 -12.60 -6.28 37.09
CA LEU A 590 -12.06 -4.98 37.47
C LEU A 590 -12.36 -3.85 36.45
N ARG A 591 -13.05 -4.16 35.33
CA ARG A 591 -13.35 -3.22 34.22
C ARG A 591 -12.12 -2.51 33.63
N VAL A 592 -10.96 -3.15 33.70
CA VAL A 592 -9.67 -2.58 33.25
C VAL A 592 -9.51 -2.68 31.73
N GLU A 593 -10.34 -3.49 31.07
CA GLU A 593 -10.36 -3.69 29.60
C GLU A 593 -10.41 -2.37 28.83
N SER A 594 -11.29 -1.44 29.24
CA SER A 594 -11.42 -0.12 28.60
C SER A 594 -10.13 0.72 28.65
N LYS A 595 -9.38 0.66 29.75
CA LYS A 595 -8.09 1.36 29.90
C LYS A 595 -7.00 0.72 29.04
N ILE A 596 -6.98 -0.61 28.94
CA ILE A 596 -6.03 -1.34 28.09
C ILE A 596 -6.31 -1.04 26.61
N GLU A 597 -7.59 -1.02 26.23
CA GLU A 597 -8.00 -0.62 24.88
C GLU A 597 -7.64 0.83 24.58
N GLU A 598 -7.73 1.75 25.54
CA GLU A 598 -7.27 3.13 25.39
C GLU A 598 -5.75 3.21 25.16
N ILE A 599 -4.95 2.43 25.90
CA ILE A 599 -3.50 2.33 25.71
C ILE A 599 -3.17 1.83 24.29
N LEU A 600 -3.85 0.79 23.82
CA LEU A 600 -3.64 0.22 22.49
C LEU A 600 -4.25 1.10 21.37
N ARG A 601 -5.26 1.91 21.66
CA ARG A 601 -5.86 2.83 20.68
C ARG A 601 -4.98 4.05 20.43
N ASN A 602 -4.13 4.42 21.38
CA ASN A 602 -3.18 5.51 21.19
C ASN A 602 -2.22 5.19 20.02
N SER A 603 -2.23 6.05 19.00
CA SER A 603 -1.44 5.85 17.80
C SER A 603 0.02 6.30 17.89
N ALA A 604 0.41 6.94 18.99
CA ALA A 604 1.77 7.43 19.18
C ALA A 604 2.79 6.28 19.25
N THR A 605 4.02 6.56 18.80
CA THR A 605 5.15 5.64 19.00
C THR A 605 5.68 5.72 20.44
N SER A 606 6.52 4.77 20.86
CA SER A 606 7.13 4.76 22.19
C SER A 606 7.94 6.04 22.47
N GLU A 607 8.62 6.57 21.46
CA GLU A 607 9.33 7.86 21.52
C GLU A 607 8.40 9.05 21.83
N PHE A 608 7.14 8.99 21.40
CA PHE A 608 6.12 10.01 21.69
C PHE A 608 5.14 9.56 22.80
N GLY A 609 5.57 8.67 23.69
CA GLY A 609 4.82 8.26 24.88
C GLY A 609 3.71 7.24 24.67
N GLY A 610 3.61 6.66 23.47
CA GLY A 610 2.72 5.54 23.13
C GLY A 610 3.36 4.16 23.38
N VAL A 611 2.80 3.11 22.75
CA VAL A 611 3.24 1.70 22.92
C VAL A 611 3.62 1.02 21.62
N TYR A 612 3.76 1.78 20.54
CA TYR A 612 4.08 1.24 19.22
C TYR A 612 5.48 1.65 18.76
N TYR A 613 6.10 0.83 17.93
CA TYR A 613 7.30 1.21 17.17
C TYR A 613 7.18 0.68 15.74
N PHE A 614 8.00 1.19 14.84
CA PHE A 614 8.13 0.65 13.48
C PHE A 614 9.33 -0.28 13.42
N SER A 615 9.13 -1.48 12.89
CA SER A 615 10.22 -2.41 12.61
C SER A 615 11.05 -1.93 11.41
N GLU A 616 12.17 -2.61 11.17
CA GLU A 616 13.08 -2.31 10.05
C GLU A 616 12.41 -2.56 8.69
N ARG A 617 11.31 -3.33 8.68
CA ARG A 617 10.45 -3.58 7.53
C ARG A 617 9.34 -2.54 7.35
N GLY A 618 9.22 -1.60 8.28
CA GLY A 618 8.15 -0.60 8.34
C GLY A 618 6.85 -1.10 8.98
N ASP A 619 6.86 -2.27 9.63
CA ASP A 619 5.67 -2.81 10.29
C ASP A 619 5.44 -2.13 11.64
N ARG A 620 4.21 -1.71 11.91
CA ARG A 620 3.86 -1.11 13.21
C ARG A 620 3.58 -2.20 14.24
N LEU A 621 4.49 -2.37 15.19
CA LEU A 621 4.46 -3.42 16.22
C LEU A 621 4.29 -2.82 17.61
N ILE A 622 3.80 -3.63 18.56
CA ILE A 622 3.69 -3.25 19.97
C ILE A 622 5.08 -3.35 20.59
N ASP A 623 5.58 -2.24 21.14
CA ASP A 623 6.79 -2.20 21.97
C ASP A 623 6.47 -2.90 23.30
N LEU A 624 7.07 -4.08 23.51
CA LEU A 624 6.79 -4.88 24.70
C LEU A 624 7.27 -4.22 25.99
N ASP A 625 8.35 -3.42 25.93
CA ASP A 625 8.90 -2.74 27.09
C ASP A 625 8.03 -1.53 27.44
N ALA A 626 7.67 -0.71 26.45
CA ALA A 626 6.77 0.43 26.65
C ALA A 626 5.39 -0.03 27.13
N PHE A 627 4.87 -1.12 26.54
CA PHE A 627 3.60 -1.71 26.97
C PHE A 627 3.70 -2.28 28.38
N HIS A 628 4.80 -2.97 28.73
CA HIS A 628 5.02 -3.46 30.09
C HIS A 628 5.06 -2.32 31.10
N GLN A 629 5.73 -1.21 30.79
CA GLN A 629 5.79 -0.04 31.67
C GLN A 629 4.41 0.57 31.92
N LYS A 630 3.57 0.71 30.89
CA LYS A 630 2.19 1.19 31.05
C LYS A 630 1.35 0.23 31.91
N LEU A 631 1.52 -1.08 31.75
CA LEU A 631 0.85 -2.08 32.60
C LEU A 631 1.33 -2.01 34.07
N ILE A 632 2.63 -1.77 34.31
CA ILE A 632 3.17 -1.56 35.66
C ILE A 632 2.56 -0.30 36.29
N GLN A 633 2.52 0.82 35.56
CA GLN A 633 1.93 2.07 36.04
C GLN A 633 0.46 1.85 36.45
N MET A 634 -0.30 1.16 35.61
CA MET A 634 -1.67 0.78 35.92
C MET A 634 -1.77 -0.16 37.13
N SER A 635 -0.83 -1.08 37.32
CA SER A 635 -0.75 -1.93 38.52
C SER A 635 -0.57 -1.10 39.79
N GLN A 636 0.27 -0.06 39.74
CA GLN A 636 0.56 0.80 40.88
C GLN A 636 -0.67 1.61 41.30
N GLU A 637 -1.46 2.09 40.33
CA GLU A 637 -2.73 2.77 40.60
C GLU A 637 -3.77 1.85 41.26
N LEU A 638 -3.79 0.57 40.85
CA LEU A 638 -4.74 -0.42 41.35
C LEU A 638 -4.28 -1.08 42.66
N HIS A 639 -3.00 -1.01 43.00
CA HIS A 639 -2.42 -1.68 44.17
C HIS A 639 -3.02 -1.23 45.51
N THR A 640 -3.58 -0.02 45.59
CA THR A 640 -4.25 0.48 46.81
C THR A 640 -5.62 -0.15 47.05
N GLN A 641 -6.18 -0.87 46.06
CA GLN A 641 -7.57 -1.37 46.08
C GLN A 641 -7.68 -2.91 46.14
N LEU A 642 -6.57 -3.65 46.02
CA LEU A 642 -6.56 -5.10 45.82
C LEU A 642 -5.94 -5.87 47.00
N SER A 643 -6.44 -7.07 47.28
CA SER A 643 -5.85 -8.03 48.22
C SER A 643 -4.56 -8.68 47.68
N GLU A 644 -3.72 -9.23 48.56
CA GLU A 644 -2.44 -9.87 48.14
C GLU A 644 -2.61 -11.02 47.13
N SER A 645 -3.72 -11.77 47.20
CA SER A 645 -4.06 -12.82 46.22
C SER A 645 -4.38 -12.22 44.85
N GLU A 646 -5.20 -11.16 44.82
CA GLU A 646 -5.59 -10.47 43.59
C GLU A 646 -4.40 -9.75 42.93
N LYS A 647 -3.44 -9.26 43.73
CA LYS A 647 -2.17 -8.70 43.21
C LYS A 647 -1.34 -9.75 42.46
N GLY A 648 -1.31 -10.98 42.95
CA GLY A 648 -0.65 -12.10 42.29
C GLY A 648 -1.31 -12.46 40.96
N GLU A 649 -2.63 -12.60 40.95
CA GLU A 649 -3.42 -12.91 39.75
C GLU A 649 -3.39 -11.78 38.70
N LEU A 650 -3.35 -10.51 39.12
CA LEU A 650 -3.20 -9.36 38.22
C LEU A 650 -1.86 -9.41 37.48
N LYS A 651 -0.77 -9.73 38.20
CA LYS A 651 0.57 -9.88 37.62
C LYS A 651 0.60 -11.02 36.60
N GLU A 652 -0.04 -12.14 36.90
CA GLU A 652 -0.18 -13.25 35.95
C GLU A 652 -1.02 -12.87 34.72
N SER A 653 -2.08 -12.08 34.92
CA SER A 653 -2.93 -11.56 33.83
C SER A 653 -2.14 -10.62 32.90
N PHE A 654 -1.32 -9.73 33.44
CA PHE A 654 -0.43 -8.88 32.63
C PHE A 654 0.66 -9.69 31.90
N HIS A 655 1.18 -10.76 32.51
CA HIS A 655 2.09 -11.66 31.80
C HIS A 655 1.42 -12.36 30.61
N HIS A 656 0.18 -12.83 30.77
CA HIS A 656 -0.61 -13.38 29.67
C HIS A 656 -0.84 -12.35 28.56
N MET A 657 -1.01 -11.07 28.91
CA MET A 657 -1.18 -9.98 27.95
C MET A 657 0.10 -9.67 27.17
N LEU A 658 1.26 -9.63 27.83
CA LEU A 658 2.55 -9.49 27.16
C LEU A 658 2.83 -10.66 26.21
N LYS A 659 2.47 -11.88 26.62
CA LYS A 659 2.57 -13.08 25.76
C LYS A 659 1.62 -13.00 24.56
N TRP A 660 0.42 -12.45 24.73
CA TRP A 660 -0.48 -12.16 23.62
C TRP A 660 0.12 -11.11 22.68
N ALA A 661 0.64 -9.99 23.19
CA ALA A 661 1.24 -8.93 22.39
C ALA A 661 2.43 -9.44 21.57
N TRP A 662 3.28 -10.29 22.15
CA TRP A 662 4.37 -10.96 21.43
C TRP A 662 3.86 -11.87 20.31
N ARG A 663 2.82 -12.69 20.57
CA ARG A 663 2.21 -13.54 19.54
C ARG A 663 1.53 -12.71 18.45
N TYR A 664 0.93 -11.59 18.83
CA TYR A 664 0.27 -10.66 17.93
C TYR A 664 1.29 -10.05 16.96
N ASN A 665 2.42 -9.51 17.48
CA ASN A 665 3.50 -8.97 16.65
C ASN A 665 4.02 -10.01 15.66
N LYS A 666 4.35 -11.22 16.13
CA LYS A 666 4.82 -12.30 15.26
C LYS A 666 3.82 -12.70 14.17
N ASN A 667 2.52 -12.66 14.46
CA ASN A 667 1.52 -12.93 13.44
C ASN A 667 1.38 -11.76 12.45
N LEU A 668 1.45 -10.53 12.93
CA LEU A 668 1.38 -9.33 12.10
C LEU A 668 2.53 -9.29 11.10
N GLU A 669 3.77 -9.54 11.54
CA GLU A 669 4.94 -9.60 10.66
C GLU A 669 4.79 -10.69 9.59
N GLU A 670 4.31 -11.88 9.94
CA GLU A 670 4.08 -12.95 8.96
C GLU A 670 2.97 -12.58 7.96
N GLN A 671 1.89 -11.92 8.42
CA GLN A 671 0.83 -11.43 7.51
C GLN A 671 1.32 -10.31 6.60
N ALA A 672 2.17 -9.41 7.11
CA ALA A 672 2.81 -8.36 6.30
C ALA A 672 3.71 -8.97 5.23
N ALA A 673 4.52 -9.97 5.58
CA ALA A 673 5.36 -10.70 4.63
C ALA A 673 4.55 -11.44 3.56
N GLN A 674 3.47 -12.12 3.94
CA GLN A 674 2.55 -12.77 3.00
C GLN A 674 1.89 -11.75 2.06
N LEU A 675 1.46 -10.61 2.59
CA LEU A 675 0.87 -9.53 1.79
C LEU A 675 1.90 -8.95 0.82
N HIS A 676 3.13 -8.75 1.27
CA HIS A 676 4.23 -8.24 0.45
C HIS A 676 4.57 -9.21 -0.69
N MET A 677 4.71 -10.51 -0.40
CA MET A 677 4.90 -11.56 -1.39
C MET A 677 3.76 -11.58 -2.43
N LEU A 678 2.51 -11.56 -1.96
CA LEU A 678 1.34 -11.60 -2.83
C LEU A 678 1.21 -10.35 -3.70
N THR A 679 1.52 -9.18 -3.16
CA THR A 679 1.55 -7.92 -3.91
C THR A 679 2.58 -8.01 -5.04
N SER A 680 3.75 -8.56 -4.74
CA SER A 680 4.85 -8.72 -5.70
C SER A 680 4.51 -9.76 -6.78
N TRP A 681 3.83 -10.85 -6.40
CA TRP A 681 3.25 -11.82 -7.33
C TRP A 681 2.21 -11.19 -8.27
N SER A 682 1.31 -10.35 -7.74
CA SER A 682 0.35 -9.61 -8.56
C SER A 682 1.05 -8.68 -9.54
N GLN A 683 2.09 -7.96 -9.11
CA GLN A 683 2.85 -7.06 -9.99
C GLN A 683 3.53 -7.77 -11.15
N ILE A 684 4.21 -8.91 -10.90
CA ILE A 684 4.87 -9.66 -11.99
C ILE A 684 3.86 -10.19 -12.99
N VAL A 685 2.71 -10.71 -12.52
CA VAL A 685 1.64 -11.20 -13.40
C VAL A 685 1.03 -10.05 -14.21
N GLU A 686 0.63 -8.96 -13.55
CA GLU A 686 -0.04 -7.84 -14.21
C GLU A 686 0.89 -7.14 -15.21
N VAL A 687 2.17 -6.94 -14.89
CA VAL A 687 3.13 -6.34 -15.83
C VAL A 687 3.39 -7.26 -17.03
N ALA A 688 3.59 -8.57 -16.79
CA ALA A 688 3.79 -9.52 -17.87
C ALA A 688 2.56 -9.57 -18.81
N VAL A 689 1.36 -9.68 -18.25
CA VAL A 689 0.08 -9.78 -18.95
C VAL A 689 -0.32 -8.47 -19.64
N SER A 690 0.00 -7.31 -19.08
CA SER A 690 -0.39 -6.01 -19.66
C SER A 690 0.61 -5.48 -20.70
N ARG A 691 1.92 -5.68 -20.48
CA ARG A 691 2.98 -5.05 -21.30
C ARG A 691 3.79 -6.01 -22.16
N ARG A 692 3.81 -7.30 -21.83
CA ARG A 692 4.71 -8.30 -22.45
C ARG A 692 3.98 -9.55 -22.95
N MET A 693 2.64 -9.49 -23.04
CA MET A 693 1.81 -10.60 -23.49
C MET A 693 2.20 -11.15 -24.87
N SER A 694 2.67 -10.27 -25.77
CA SER A 694 3.09 -10.67 -27.11
C SER A 694 4.22 -11.70 -27.13
N LEU A 695 5.05 -11.73 -26.08
CA LEU A 695 6.21 -12.63 -25.94
C LEU A 695 5.84 -14.00 -25.35
N LEU A 696 4.64 -14.15 -24.80
CA LEU A 696 4.14 -15.38 -24.17
C LEU A 696 3.44 -16.28 -25.20
N GLU A 697 3.70 -17.59 -25.10
CA GLU A 697 2.99 -18.63 -25.87
C GLU A 697 1.72 -19.08 -25.12
N ASN A 698 0.76 -19.67 -25.84
CA ASN A 698 -0.47 -20.25 -25.24
C ASN A 698 -1.23 -19.30 -24.29
N ARG A 699 -1.36 -18.03 -24.70
CA ARG A 699 -1.88 -16.92 -23.89
C ARG A 699 -3.22 -17.22 -23.21
N SER A 700 -4.19 -17.77 -23.94
CA SER A 700 -5.53 -18.07 -23.40
C SER A 700 -5.50 -19.11 -22.29
N GLN A 701 -4.68 -20.15 -22.42
CA GLN A 701 -4.52 -21.19 -21.40
C GLN A 701 -3.82 -20.62 -20.15
N LEU A 702 -2.74 -19.86 -20.33
CA LEU A 702 -2.02 -19.23 -19.22
C LEU A 702 -2.93 -18.26 -18.44
N LEU A 703 -3.69 -17.42 -19.14
CA LEU A 703 -4.64 -16.50 -18.53
C LEU A 703 -5.73 -17.24 -17.75
N PHE A 704 -6.22 -18.37 -18.26
CA PHE A 704 -7.17 -19.22 -17.55
C PHE A 704 -6.58 -19.80 -16.26
N GLU A 705 -5.37 -20.36 -16.31
CA GLU A 705 -4.71 -20.93 -15.13
C GLU A 705 -4.47 -19.88 -14.04
N LEU A 706 -4.00 -18.69 -14.43
CA LEU A 706 -3.80 -17.57 -13.49
C LEU A 706 -5.12 -17.11 -12.87
N LEU A 707 -6.18 -17.02 -13.66
CA LEU A 707 -7.50 -16.65 -13.21
C LEU A 707 -8.08 -17.69 -12.25
N ASP A 708 -7.98 -18.98 -12.60
CA ASP A 708 -8.48 -20.11 -11.82
C ASP A 708 -7.77 -20.24 -10.47
N ALA A 709 -6.44 -20.05 -10.45
CA ALA A 709 -5.63 -20.03 -9.24
C ALA A 709 -5.92 -18.81 -8.36
N SER A 710 -6.07 -17.61 -8.95
CA SER A 710 -6.38 -16.38 -8.22
C SER A 710 -7.74 -16.45 -7.52
N LEU A 711 -8.76 -16.98 -8.20
CA LEU A 711 -10.11 -17.18 -7.64
C LEU A 711 -10.12 -18.29 -6.58
N GLY A 712 -9.36 -19.37 -6.80
CA GLY A 712 -9.18 -20.42 -5.79
C GLY A 712 -8.56 -19.87 -4.51
N ALA A 713 -7.49 -19.07 -4.62
CA ALA A 713 -6.84 -18.44 -3.47
C ALA A 713 -7.73 -17.40 -2.77
N THR A 714 -8.53 -16.64 -3.51
CA THR A 714 -9.47 -15.66 -2.95
C THR A 714 -10.57 -16.32 -2.12
N SER A 715 -11.00 -17.52 -2.51
CA SER A 715 -12.06 -18.27 -1.84
C SER A 715 -11.57 -19.02 -0.59
N SER A 716 -10.26 -18.99 -0.30
CA SER A 716 -9.70 -19.62 0.89
C SER A 716 -10.21 -18.92 2.16
N PRO A 717 -10.63 -19.67 3.21
CA PRO A 717 -11.16 -19.08 4.45
C PRO A 717 -10.13 -18.23 5.18
N ASP A 718 -8.85 -18.58 5.02
CA ASP A 718 -7.74 -17.94 5.71
C ASP A 718 -7.23 -16.67 4.99
N CYS A 719 -7.71 -16.39 3.77
CA CYS A 719 -7.29 -15.23 2.98
C CYS A 719 -7.87 -13.93 3.55
N SER A 720 -7.01 -12.95 3.89
CA SER A 720 -7.48 -11.66 4.40
C SER A 720 -8.19 -10.82 3.33
N VAL A 721 -9.05 -9.86 3.74
CA VAL A 721 -9.74 -8.94 2.80
C VAL A 721 -8.75 -8.22 1.88
N LYS A 722 -7.58 -7.81 2.41
CA LYS A 722 -6.53 -7.11 1.64
C LYS A 722 -5.89 -8.02 0.58
N MET A 723 -5.62 -9.28 0.93
CA MET A 723 -5.05 -10.27 0.00
C MET A 723 -6.07 -10.65 -1.08
N ALA A 724 -7.32 -10.89 -0.71
CA ALA A 724 -8.42 -11.14 -1.63
C ALA A 724 -8.60 -10.01 -2.65
N TYR A 725 -8.41 -8.76 -2.23
CA TYR A 725 -8.47 -7.59 -3.11
C TYR A 725 -7.38 -7.62 -4.20
N ILE A 726 -6.15 -7.98 -3.83
CA ILE A 726 -5.01 -8.10 -4.76
C ILE A 726 -5.26 -9.24 -5.76
N LEU A 727 -5.66 -10.42 -5.27
CA LEU A 727 -5.97 -11.57 -6.12
C LEU A 727 -7.12 -11.30 -7.10
N THR A 728 -8.15 -10.60 -6.64
CA THR A 728 -9.28 -10.19 -7.50
C THR A 728 -8.82 -9.19 -8.57
N ASN A 729 -7.82 -8.35 -8.30
CA ASN A 729 -7.24 -7.44 -9.30
C ASN A 729 -6.54 -8.19 -10.43
N VAL A 730 -5.74 -9.21 -10.08
CA VAL A 730 -5.08 -10.08 -11.06
C VAL A 730 -6.13 -10.80 -11.90
N ALA A 731 -7.15 -11.37 -11.25
CA ALA A 731 -8.28 -12.02 -11.92
C ALA A 731 -8.99 -11.07 -12.91
N LEU A 732 -9.24 -9.82 -12.53
CA LEU A 732 -9.84 -8.82 -13.40
C LEU A 732 -8.96 -8.49 -14.61
N THR A 733 -7.64 -8.33 -14.38
CA THR A 733 -6.67 -8.06 -15.45
C THR A 733 -6.60 -9.22 -16.44
N CYS A 734 -6.54 -10.46 -15.94
CA CYS A 734 -6.54 -11.66 -16.77
C CYS A 734 -7.85 -11.80 -17.57
N MET A 735 -9.01 -11.53 -16.95
CA MET A 735 -10.30 -11.56 -17.64
C MET A 735 -10.41 -10.49 -18.72
N ALA A 736 -9.93 -9.27 -18.46
CA ALA A 736 -9.89 -8.22 -19.46
C ALA A 736 -9.02 -8.61 -20.66
N LYS A 737 -7.85 -9.22 -20.42
CA LYS A 737 -6.97 -9.69 -21.50
C LYS A 737 -7.51 -10.91 -22.25
N LEU A 738 -8.23 -11.81 -21.58
CA LEU A 738 -8.96 -12.90 -22.24
C LEU A 738 -10.02 -12.35 -23.20
N ARG A 739 -10.68 -11.25 -22.82
CA ARG A 739 -11.63 -10.56 -23.72
C ARG A 739 -10.93 -9.91 -24.90
N ASP A 740 -9.80 -9.24 -24.67
CA ASP A 740 -9.00 -8.64 -25.75
C ASP A 740 -8.56 -9.73 -26.75
N GLU A 741 -8.03 -10.86 -26.25
CA GLU A 741 -7.58 -11.99 -27.08
C GLU A 741 -8.70 -12.63 -27.90
N ARG A 742 -9.96 -12.55 -27.45
CA ARG A 742 -11.12 -13.02 -28.23
C ARG A 742 -11.28 -12.29 -29.57
N PHE A 743 -10.78 -11.06 -29.67
CA PHE A 743 -10.84 -10.25 -30.89
C PHE A 743 -9.51 -10.25 -31.66
N ILE A 744 -8.48 -10.94 -31.17
CA ILE A 744 -7.21 -11.11 -31.87
C ILE A 744 -7.34 -12.32 -32.79
N CYS A 745 -7.23 -12.09 -34.10
CA CYS A 745 -7.32 -13.13 -35.12
C CYS A 745 -6.32 -14.27 -34.83
N PRO A 746 -6.68 -15.55 -34.97
CA PRO A 746 -5.75 -16.66 -34.79
C PRO A 746 -4.64 -16.56 -35.84
N THR A 747 -3.49 -16.00 -35.46
CA THR A 747 -2.27 -16.02 -36.28
C THR A 747 -1.65 -17.42 -36.21
N GLY A 748 -2.21 -18.36 -36.96
CA GLY A 748 -1.45 -19.50 -37.47
C GLY A 748 -0.57 -19.02 -38.62
N ALA A 749 0.68 -19.47 -38.65
CA ALA A 749 1.58 -19.19 -39.77
C ALA A 749 0.94 -19.68 -41.09
N ASP A 750 0.93 -18.81 -42.10
CA ASP A 750 0.56 -19.05 -43.51
C ASP A 750 -0.93 -19.07 -43.91
N SER A 751 -1.78 -18.14 -43.45
CA SER A 751 -3.09 -17.91 -44.08
C SER A 751 -3.38 -16.43 -44.34
N ASP A 752 -3.28 -16.02 -45.61
CA ASP A 752 -3.64 -14.68 -46.12
C ASP A 752 -5.17 -14.52 -46.35
N ALA A 753 -6.00 -15.39 -45.77
CA ALA A 753 -7.47 -15.28 -45.82
C ALA A 753 -8.06 -15.47 -44.41
N VAL A 754 -8.38 -14.37 -43.73
CA VAL A 754 -9.16 -14.37 -42.48
C VAL A 754 -10.64 -14.28 -42.85
N THR A 755 -11.40 -15.35 -42.61
CA THR A 755 -12.85 -15.36 -42.87
C THR A 755 -13.64 -14.85 -41.66
N CYS A 756 -14.90 -14.46 -41.87
CA CYS A 756 -15.82 -14.08 -40.78
C CYS A 756 -16.02 -15.27 -39.80
N LEU A 757 -15.97 -16.50 -40.31
CA LEU A 757 -16.07 -17.73 -39.52
C LEU A 757 -14.84 -17.93 -38.63
N ASP A 758 -13.63 -17.57 -39.05
CA ASP A 758 -12.41 -17.63 -38.22
C ASP A 758 -12.47 -16.68 -37.01
N ILE A 759 -13.16 -15.54 -37.17
CA ILE A 759 -13.38 -14.58 -36.08
C ILE A 759 -14.45 -15.09 -35.11
N ILE A 760 -15.52 -15.72 -35.63
CA ILE A 760 -16.61 -16.29 -34.81
C ILE A 760 -16.14 -17.58 -34.09
N SER A 761 -15.26 -18.35 -34.71
CA SER A 761 -14.66 -19.59 -34.17
C SER A 761 -13.36 -19.35 -33.38
N ALA A 762 -12.99 -18.09 -33.15
CA ALA A 762 -11.79 -17.72 -32.39
C ALA A 762 -11.74 -18.46 -31.04
N LYS A 763 -10.53 -18.90 -30.69
CA LYS A 763 -10.21 -19.86 -29.62
C LYS A 763 -10.81 -19.47 -28.26
N GLN A 764 -12.03 -19.92 -27.98
CA GLN A 764 -12.71 -19.74 -26.71
C GLN A 764 -12.21 -20.76 -25.68
N LEU A 765 -12.20 -20.36 -24.41
CA LEU A 765 -12.07 -21.31 -23.30
C LEU A 765 -13.20 -22.36 -23.34
N SER A 766 -12.89 -23.59 -22.96
CA SER A 766 -13.90 -24.65 -22.93
C SER A 766 -15.06 -24.31 -21.98
N ASN A 767 -16.25 -24.83 -22.27
CA ASN A 767 -17.42 -24.63 -21.41
C ASN A 767 -17.17 -25.11 -19.97
N ALA A 768 -16.42 -26.20 -19.79
CA ALA A 768 -16.03 -26.70 -18.47
C ALA A 768 -15.14 -25.71 -17.70
N ALA A 769 -14.18 -25.09 -18.38
CA ALA A 769 -13.32 -24.04 -17.81
C ALA A 769 -14.15 -22.82 -17.37
N CYS A 770 -15.04 -22.33 -18.25
CA CYS A 770 -15.93 -21.21 -17.95
C CYS A 770 -16.84 -21.49 -16.75
N ASN A 771 -17.39 -22.70 -16.65
CA ASN A 771 -18.24 -23.13 -15.54
C ASN A 771 -17.47 -23.19 -14.21
N SER A 772 -16.23 -23.71 -14.22
CA SER A 772 -15.35 -23.73 -13.03
C SER A 772 -15.07 -22.32 -12.53
N LEU A 773 -14.74 -21.39 -13.44
CA LEU A 773 -14.47 -19.99 -13.11
C LEU A 773 -15.68 -19.32 -12.47
N LEU A 774 -16.87 -19.49 -13.06
CA LEU A 774 -18.09 -18.90 -12.51
C LEU A 774 -18.39 -19.44 -11.11
N PHE A 775 -18.27 -20.75 -10.91
CA PHE A 775 -18.47 -21.36 -9.60
C PHE A 775 -17.52 -20.75 -8.56
N LYS A 776 -16.22 -20.68 -8.84
CA LYS A 776 -15.23 -20.07 -7.94
C LYS A 776 -15.49 -18.58 -7.71
N LEU A 777 -15.93 -17.85 -8.71
CA LEU A 777 -16.28 -16.43 -8.60
C LEU A 777 -17.48 -16.21 -7.69
N ILE A 778 -18.53 -17.03 -7.80
CA ILE A 778 -19.68 -16.97 -6.89
C ILE A 778 -19.24 -17.27 -5.45
N MET A 779 -18.39 -18.29 -5.25
CA MET A 779 -17.85 -18.58 -3.91
C MET A 779 -17.01 -17.42 -3.35
N ALA A 780 -16.24 -16.74 -4.20
CA ALA A 780 -15.47 -15.56 -3.80
C ALA A 780 -16.36 -14.36 -3.39
N ILE A 781 -17.49 -14.16 -4.09
CA ILE A 781 -18.49 -13.13 -3.73
C ILE A 781 -19.16 -13.46 -2.40
N MET A 782 -19.42 -14.75 -2.14
CA MET A 782 -20.12 -15.24 -0.95
C MET A 782 -19.22 -15.39 0.29
N ARG A 783 -18.02 -14.82 0.29
CA ARG A 783 -17.07 -14.89 1.41
C ARG A 783 -17.62 -14.25 2.69
N ASN A 784 -17.40 -14.88 3.84
CA ASN A 784 -17.90 -14.44 5.16
C ASN A 784 -17.48 -13.00 5.53
N GLU A 785 -16.20 -12.68 5.32
CA GLU A 785 -15.66 -11.34 5.53
C GLU A 785 -15.53 -10.63 4.18
N SER A 786 -16.06 -9.41 4.05
CA SER A 786 -15.88 -8.65 2.81
C SER A 786 -15.94 -7.14 3.06
N SER A 787 -15.27 -6.38 2.20
CA SER A 787 -15.42 -4.93 2.13
C SER A 787 -16.22 -4.56 0.89
N GLU A 788 -16.85 -3.38 0.91
CA GLU A 788 -17.53 -2.85 -0.27
C GLU A 788 -16.57 -2.70 -1.46
N THR A 789 -15.32 -2.27 -1.22
CA THR A 789 -14.28 -2.15 -2.26
C THR A 789 -13.96 -3.49 -2.94
N LEU A 790 -13.90 -4.57 -2.17
CA LEU A 790 -13.68 -5.92 -2.68
C LEU A 790 -14.89 -6.39 -3.50
N ARG A 791 -16.10 -6.27 -2.94
CA ARG A 791 -17.33 -6.68 -3.63
C ARG A 791 -17.53 -5.95 -4.95
N ARG A 792 -17.26 -4.64 -5.02
CA ARG A 792 -17.29 -3.88 -6.29
C ARG A 792 -16.37 -4.49 -7.35
N ARG A 793 -15.15 -4.93 -6.98
CA ARG A 793 -14.22 -5.56 -7.94
C ARG A 793 -14.68 -6.96 -8.35
N GLN A 794 -15.23 -7.74 -7.42
CA GLN A 794 -15.79 -9.05 -7.71
C GLN A 794 -17.01 -8.93 -8.64
N TYR A 795 -17.84 -7.91 -8.44
CA TYR A 795 -18.94 -7.57 -9.34
C TYR A 795 -18.44 -7.15 -10.72
N ALA A 796 -17.41 -6.31 -10.82
CA ALA A 796 -16.78 -5.96 -12.09
C ALA A 796 -16.22 -7.19 -12.83
N LEU A 797 -15.63 -8.13 -12.09
CA LEU A 797 -15.13 -9.40 -12.63
C LEU A 797 -16.29 -10.29 -13.14
N LEU A 798 -17.40 -10.36 -12.40
CA LEU A 798 -18.60 -11.09 -12.82
C LEU A 798 -19.21 -10.50 -14.09
N LEU A 799 -19.31 -9.18 -14.17
CA LEU A 799 -19.76 -8.48 -15.37
C LEU A 799 -18.83 -8.75 -16.56
N SER A 800 -17.52 -8.68 -16.33
CA SER A 800 -16.51 -8.97 -17.37
C SER A 800 -16.60 -10.42 -17.83
N TYR A 801 -16.86 -11.36 -16.93
CA TYR A 801 -17.10 -12.77 -17.25
C TYR A 801 -18.34 -12.94 -18.13
N PHE A 802 -19.48 -12.31 -17.79
CA PHE A 802 -20.67 -12.39 -18.63
C PHE A 802 -20.47 -11.76 -20.01
N GLN A 803 -19.74 -10.65 -20.08
CA GLN A 803 -19.36 -10.03 -21.36
C GLN A 803 -18.44 -10.94 -22.18
N TYR A 804 -17.54 -11.68 -21.54
CA TYR A 804 -16.71 -12.70 -22.21
C TYR A 804 -17.54 -13.89 -22.71
N CYS A 805 -18.54 -14.35 -21.94
CA CYS A 805 -19.42 -15.44 -22.35
C CYS A 805 -20.52 -15.03 -23.34
N GLY A 806 -20.76 -13.72 -23.54
CA GLY A 806 -21.74 -13.20 -24.48
C GLY A 806 -21.41 -13.58 -25.93
N SER A 807 -22.40 -13.63 -26.81
CA SER A 807 -22.16 -13.83 -28.24
C SER A 807 -21.38 -12.64 -28.83
N ILE A 808 -20.50 -12.89 -29.79
CA ILE A 808 -19.83 -11.83 -30.59
C ILE A 808 -20.87 -11.11 -31.46
N LEU A 809 -21.98 -11.77 -31.75
CA LEU A 809 -23.07 -11.29 -32.58
C LEU A 809 -24.13 -10.61 -31.69
N ASP A 810 -24.60 -9.44 -32.13
CA ASP A 810 -25.66 -8.71 -31.45
C ASP A 810 -26.97 -9.52 -31.50
N SER A 811 -27.68 -9.62 -30.37
CA SER A 811 -28.94 -10.37 -30.25
C SER A 811 -30.05 -9.82 -31.14
N ASP A 812 -29.91 -8.57 -31.55
CA ASP A 812 -30.86 -7.88 -32.44
C ASP A 812 -30.66 -8.24 -33.91
N VAL A 813 -29.57 -8.95 -34.27
CA VAL A 813 -29.36 -9.44 -35.63
C VAL A 813 -30.15 -10.74 -35.82
N PRO A 814 -31.12 -10.78 -36.75
CA PRO A 814 -31.90 -11.98 -36.98
C PRO A 814 -30.99 -13.16 -37.36
N PRO A 815 -31.24 -14.39 -36.83
CA PRO A 815 -30.47 -15.57 -37.20
C PRO A 815 -30.44 -15.85 -38.71
N SER A 816 -31.46 -15.39 -39.44
CA SER A 816 -31.52 -15.43 -40.90
C SER A 816 -30.48 -14.53 -41.58
N VAL A 817 -30.14 -13.39 -40.98
CA VAL A 817 -29.11 -12.45 -41.49
C VAL A 817 -27.72 -13.00 -41.21
N ILE A 818 -27.49 -13.59 -40.03
CA ILE A 818 -26.23 -14.25 -39.68
C ILE A 818 -25.98 -15.44 -40.61
N ARG A 819 -27.00 -16.27 -40.85
CA ARG A 819 -26.93 -17.36 -41.84
C ARG A 819 -26.63 -16.83 -43.24
N PHE A 820 -27.29 -15.76 -43.66
CA PHE A 820 -27.08 -15.17 -44.99
C PHE A 820 -25.66 -14.60 -45.19
N LEU A 821 -25.06 -13.98 -44.17
CA LEU A 821 -23.70 -13.45 -44.22
C LEU A 821 -22.62 -14.53 -44.29
N LEU A 822 -22.94 -15.79 -43.97
CA LEU A 822 -22.01 -16.91 -43.88
C LEU A 822 -22.23 -17.98 -44.98
N LEU A 823 -23.30 -17.89 -45.78
CA LEU A 823 -23.70 -18.91 -46.76
C LEU A 823 -23.19 -18.67 -48.21
N GLU A 824 -22.54 -17.56 -48.53
CA GLU A 824 -22.06 -17.29 -49.90
C GLU A 824 -20.54 -17.51 -50.09
N GLU A 825 -19.79 -17.88 -49.04
CA GLU A 825 -18.38 -18.27 -49.14
C GLU A 825 -18.24 -19.80 -49.07
N GLN A 826 -18.23 -20.43 -50.26
CA GLN A 826 -17.88 -21.83 -50.57
C GLN A 826 -18.87 -22.95 -50.12
N GLU A 827 -19.26 -23.79 -51.09
CA GLU A 827 -20.18 -24.94 -50.97
C GLU A 827 -19.59 -26.14 -50.18
N GLY A 828 -19.14 -25.91 -48.94
CA GLY A 828 -18.67 -26.97 -48.03
C GLY A 828 -19.64 -27.22 -46.87
N ASP A 829 -20.21 -28.44 -46.76
CA ASP A 829 -21.08 -28.87 -45.64
C ASP A 829 -20.41 -28.72 -44.24
N ASP A 830 -19.07 -28.62 -44.16
CA ASP A 830 -18.31 -28.53 -42.90
C ASP A 830 -18.41 -27.15 -42.22
N ASP A 831 -18.60 -26.06 -42.96
CA ASP A 831 -18.66 -24.68 -42.42
C ASP A 831 -20.04 -24.35 -41.80
N GLU A 832 -21.11 -24.95 -42.33
CA GLU A 832 -22.45 -24.85 -41.73
C GLU A 832 -22.55 -25.66 -40.42
N LEU A 833 -21.88 -26.82 -40.37
CA LEU A 833 -21.79 -27.67 -39.17
C LEU A 833 -20.99 -26.97 -38.04
N THR A 834 -19.88 -26.32 -38.36
CA THR A 834 -19.06 -25.61 -37.36
C THR A 834 -19.78 -24.41 -36.75
N LEU A 835 -20.49 -23.59 -37.54
CA LEU A 835 -21.31 -22.49 -37.00
C LEU A 835 -22.45 -23.01 -36.10
N GLN A 836 -23.13 -24.07 -36.51
CA GLN A 836 -24.22 -24.66 -35.72
C GLN A 836 -23.69 -25.24 -34.40
N ASN A 837 -22.48 -25.81 -34.40
CA ASN A 837 -21.80 -26.27 -33.21
C ASN A 837 -21.43 -25.11 -32.27
N VAL A 838 -20.87 -24.00 -32.79
CA VAL A 838 -20.53 -22.81 -31.98
C VAL A 838 -21.77 -22.20 -31.32
N LEU A 839 -22.88 -22.04 -32.07
CA LEU A 839 -24.13 -21.52 -31.53
C LEU A 839 -24.74 -22.47 -30.47
N LYS A 840 -24.63 -23.78 -30.69
CA LYS A 840 -25.08 -24.79 -29.73
C LYS A 840 -24.25 -24.73 -28.44
N GLU A 841 -22.93 -24.69 -28.54
CA GLU A 841 -22.01 -24.58 -27.40
C GLU A 841 -22.25 -23.29 -26.60
N GLN A 842 -22.50 -22.16 -27.27
CA GLN A 842 -22.88 -20.90 -26.60
C GLN A 842 -24.20 -21.04 -25.83
N SER A 843 -25.21 -21.68 -26.42
CA SER A 843 -26.50 -21.90 -25.76
C SER A 843 -26.40 -22.85 -24.56
N GLU A 844 -25.51 -23.85 -24.64
CA GLU A 844 -25.20 -24.78 -23.55
C GLU A 844 -24.49 -24.08 -22.41
N LEU A 845 -23.53 -23.20 -22.72
CA LEU A 845 -22.82 -22.38 -21.74
C LEU A 845 -23.78 -21.44 -20.99
N ALA A 846 -24.67 -20.74 -21.71
CA ALA A 846 -25.66 -19.86 -21.09
C ALA A 846 -26.56 -20.61 -20.09
N ARG A 847 -27.04 -21.80 -20.47
CA ARG A 847 -27.85 -22.67 -19.62
C ARG A 847 -27.08 -23.20 -18.40
N ALA A 848 -25.81 -23.55 -18.58
CA ALA A 848 -24.94 -23.99 -17.48
C ALA A 848 -24.66 -22.86 -16.48
N ASN A 849 -24.38 -21.65 -16.98
CA ASN A 849 -24.18 -20.45 -16.17
C ASN A 849 -25.41 -20.14 -15.31
N PHE A 850 -26.60 -20.19 -15.90
CA PHE A 850 -27.86 -20.05 -15.17
C PHE A 850 -27.99 -21.11 -14.06
N ALA A 851 -27.72 -22.39 -14.37
CA ALA A 851 -27.85 -23.48 -13.41
C ALA A 851 -26.87 -23.36 -12.22
N ILE A 852 -25.65 -22.87 -12.44
CA ILE A 852 -24.66 -22.65 -11.37
C ILE A 852 -25.14 -21.55 -10.43
N ILE A 853 -25.54 -20.40 -10.97
CA ILE A 853 -25.95 -19.26 -10.15
C ILE A 853 -27.24 -19.56 -9.41
N ARG A 854 -28.18 -20.28 -10.04
CA ARG A 854 -29.46 -20.66 -9.43
C ARG A 854 -29.31 -21.38 -8.08
N LYS A 855 -28.26 -22.20 -7.90
CA LYS A 855 -28.02 -22.93 -6.64
C LYS A 855 -27.79 -22.00 -5.46
N GLU A 856 -27.06 -20.90 -5.66
CA GLU A 856 -26.70 -19.91 -4.64
C GLU A 856 -27.48 -18.58 -4.81
N ALA A 857 -28.48 -18.55 -5.71
CA ALA A 857 -29.10 -17.31 -6.17
C ALA A 857 -29.77 -16.51 -5.05
N GLN A 858 -30.38 -17.18 -4.07
CA GLN A 858 -30.98 -16.50 -2.92
C GLN A 858 -29.94 -15.64 -2.19
N ALA A 859 -28.79 -16.23 -1.84
CA ALA A 859 -27.76 -15.56 -1.05
C ALA A 859 -27.04 -14.47 -1.86
N VAL A 860 -26.78 -14.73 -3.15
CA VAL A 860 -26.19 -13.74 -4.07
C VAL A 860 -27.12 -12.54 -4.26
N ILE A 861 -28.42 -12.77 -4.53
CA ILE A 861 -29.40 -11.69 -4.70
C ILE A 861 -29.55 -10.89 -3.41
N ASP A 862 -29.63 -11.54 -2.24
CA ASP A 862 -29.75 -10.85 -0.95
C ASP A 862 -28.55 -9.92 -0.71
N LEU A 863 -27.34 -10.38 -1.03
CA LEU A 863 -26.11 -9.58 -0.91
C LEU A 863 -26.08 -8.40 -1.90
N VAL A 864 -26.31 -8.67 -3.19
CA VAL A 864 -26.27 -7.62 -4.23
C VAL A 864 -27.38 -6.58 -4.00
N THR A 865 -28.56 -7.02 -3.57
CA THR A 865 -29.67 -6.12 -3.21
C THR A 865 -29.34 -5.25 -2.01
N LYS A 866 -28.74 -5.84 -0.98
CA LYS A 866 -28.28 -5.08 0.19
C LYS A 866 -27.30 -3.98 -0.22
N ASP A 867 -26.35 -4.29 -1.10
CA ASP A 867 -25.40 -3.30 -1.62
C ASP A 867 -26.06 -2.28 -2.55
N ALA A 868 -27.09 -2.66 -3.32
CA ALA A 868 -27.87 -1.76 -4.17
C ALA A 868 -28.68 -0.72 -3.37
N ILE A 869 -29.09 -1.06 -2.14
CA ILE A 869 -29.85 -0.17 -1.26
C ILE A 869 -28.92 0.64 -0.34
N HIS A 870 -27.92 -0.02 0.27
CA HIS A 870 -27.11 0.56 1.35
C HIS A 870 -25.66 0.90 0.98
N GLY A 871 -25.17 0.54 -0.22
CA GLY A 871 -23.80 0.82 -0.64
C GLY A 871 -23.54 2.30 -0.97
N SER A 872 -22.28 2.65 -1.25
CA SER A 872 -21.92 3.94 -1.86
C SER A 872 -22.58 4.08 -3.24
N GLU A 873 -22.69 5.29 -3.78
CA GLU A 873 -23.31 5.50 -5.11
C GLU A 873 -22.64 4.65 -6.21
N THR A 874 -21.32 4.51 -6.16
CA THR A 874 -20.58 3.61 -7.07
C THR A 874 -20.85 2.12 -6.81
N GLY A 875 -21.05 1.74 -5.54
CA GLY A 875 -21.47 0.39 -5.14
C GLY A 875 -22.87 0.06 -5.64
N LYS A 876 -23.82 0.98 -5.49
CA LYS A 876 -25.18 0.84 -6.00
C LYS A 876 -25.21 0.67 -7.51
N ALA A 877 -24.48 1.51 -8.25
CA ALA A 877 -24.44 1.46 -9.70
C ALA A 877 -23.97 0.08 -10.20
N ILE A 878 -22.85 -0.43 -9.67
CA ILE A 878 -22.33 -1.73 -10.09
C ILE A 878 -23.22 -2.89 -9.65
N SER A 879 -23.86 -2.81 -8.48
CA SER A 879 -24.85 -3.80 -8.04
C SER A 879 -26.04 -3.85 -9.00
N PHE A 880 -26.55 -2.71 -9.46
CA PHE A 880 -27.63 -2.68 -10.46
C PHE A 880 -27.19 -3.28 -11.80
N TYR A 881 -25.96 -3.05 -12.26
CA TYR A 881 -25.43 -3.72 -13.45
C TYR A 881 -25.30 -5.24 -13.28
N VAL A 882 -24.97 -5.72 -12.07
CA VAL A 882 -24.98 -7.17 -11.78
C VAL A 882 -26.40 -7.72 -11.86
N LEU A 883 -27.39 -7.05 -11.26
CA LEU A 883 -28.79 -7.45 -11.36
C LEU A 883 -29.28 -7.47 -12.82
N ASP A 884 -28.86 -6.49 -13.61
CA ASP A 884 -29.14 -6.39 -15.05
C ASP A 884 -28.57 -7.61 -15.81
N SER A 885 -27.32 -7.97 -15.50
CA SER A 885 -26.68 -9.15 -16.10
C SER A 885 -27.32 -10.46 -15.64
N LEU A 886 -27.77 -10.56 -14.39
CA LEU A 886 -28.52 -11.74 -13.91
C LEU A 886 -29.87 -11.89 -14.62
N VAL A 887 -30.55 -10.78 -14.93
CA VAL A 887 -31.77 -10.79 -15.75
C VAL A 887 -31.47 -11.25 -17.17
N SER A 888 -30.32 -10.87 -17.74
CA SER A 888 -29.96 -11.25 -19.12
C SER A 888 -29.78 -12.76 -19.34
N ILE A 889 -29.50 -13.52 -18.29
CA ILE A 889 -29.35 -14.99 -18.34
C ILE A 889 -30.59 -15.74 -17.83
N ASP A 890 -31.68 -15.04 -17.50
CA ASP A 890 -32.84 -15.59 -16.79
C ASP A 890 -33.86 -16.26 -17.71
N HIS A 891 -33.59 -17.49 -18.14
CA HIS A 891 -34.49 -18.23 -19.01
C HIS A 891 -35.78 -18.72 -18.32
N GLU A 892 -35.77 -18.91 -17.00
CA GLU A 892 -36.91 -19.45 -16.24
C GLU A 892 -37.72 -18.38 -15.49
N LYS A 893 -37.43 -17.08 -15.70
CA LYS A 893 -38.03 -15.95 -14.96
C LYS A 893 -37.80 -16.03 -13.44
N TYR A 894 -36.78 -16.76 -13.01
CA TYR A 894 -36.48 -16.98 -11.59
C TYR A 894 -35.98 -15.68 -10.94
N PHE A 895 -34.99 -15.03 -11.57
CA PHE A 895 -34.42 -13.78 -11.05
C PHE A 895 -35.46 -12.66 -11.03
N LEU A 896 -36.30 -12.56 -12.07
CA LEU A 896 -37.40 -11.60 -12.11
C LEU A 896 -38.35 -11.72 -10.89
N ASN A 897 -38.77 -12.95 -10.57
CA ASN A 897 -39.65 -13.21 -9.43
C ASN A 897 -38.99 -12.87 -8.08
N GLN A 898 -37.67 -13.10 -7.95
CA GLN A 898 -36.91 -12.76 -6.75
C GLN A 898 -36.71 -11.25 -6.57
N LEU A 899 -36.50 -10.50 -7.66
CA LEU A 899 -36.43 -9.04 -7.65
C LEU A 899 -37.78 -8.41 -7.29
N GLN A 900 -38.87 -9.01 -7.80
CA GLN A 900 -40.24 -8.61 -7.48
C GLN A 900 -40.57 -8.82 -6.01
N SER A 901 -40.26 -9.99 -5.43
CA SER A 901 -40.59 -10.30 -4.03
C SER A 901 -39.87 -9.41 -3.03
N ARG A 902 -38.68 -8.91 -3.37
CA ARG A 902 -37.88 -7.98 -2.52
C ARG A 902 -38.22 -6.51 -2.70
N GLY A 903 -39.12 -6.17 -3.64
CA GLY A 903 -39.53 -4.78 -3.87
C GLY A 903 -38.45 -3.87 -4.48
N ILE A 904 -37.37 -4.42 -5.03
CA ILE A 904 -36.23 -3.66 -5.58
C ILE A 904 -36.67 -2.78 -6.74
N LEU A 905 -37.49 -3.33 -7.64
CA LEU A 905 -38.01 -2.60 -8.80
C LEU A 905 -38.84 -1.39 -8.38
N ARG A 906 -39.60 -1.51 -7.28
CA ARG A 906 -40.37 -0.40 -6.72
C ARG A 906 -39.45 0.66 -6.11
N SER A 907 -38.37 0.24 -5.44
CA SER A 907 -37.33 1.16 -4.95
C SER A 907 -36.69 1.91 -6.13
N CYS A 908 -36.27 1.23 -7.19
CA CYS A 908 -35.70 1.87 -8.39
C CYS A 908 -36.62 2.94 -8.95
N LEU A 909 -37.91 2.63 -9.15
CA LEU A 909 -38.88 3.58 -9.68
C LEU A 909 -39.07 4.80 -8.76
N THR A 910 -39.04 4.58 -7.44
CA THR A 910 -39.15 5.65 -6.44
C THR A 910 -37.89 6.51 -6.41
N ASP A 911 -36.71 5.90 -6.51
CA ASP A 911 -35.41 6.58 -6.51
C ASP A 911 -35.20 7.42 -7.77
N VAL A 912 -35.59 6.89 -8.94
CA VAL A 912 -35.62 7.61 -10.22
C VAL A 912 -36.56 8.82 -10.13
N SER A 913 -37.78 8.64 -9.61
CA SER A 913 -38.73 9.74 -9.42
C SER A 913 -38.18 10.81 -8.47
N ASN A 914 -37.61 10.42 -7.34
CA ASN A 914 -37.01 11.33 -6.37
C ASN A 914 -35.82 12.11 -6.93
N TYR A 915 -34.99 11.48 -7.77
CA TYR A 915 -33.86 12.14 -8.41
C TYR A 915 -34.32 13.16 -9.46
N LEU A 916 -35.33 12.81 -10.26
CA LEU A 916 -35.85 13.68 -11.31
C LEU A 916 -36.76 14.80 -10.78
N SER A 917 -37.31 14.68 -9.57
CA SER A 917 -38.21 15.68 -8.95
C SER A 917 -37.50 16.74 -8.09
N LYS A 918 -36.32 16.47 -7.54
CA LYS A 918 -35.58 17.44 -6.69
C LYS A 918 -34.65 18.35 -7.50
N ASP A 919 -34.78 19.67 -7.31
CA ASP A 919 -33.81 20.68 -7.77
C ASP A 919 -32.59 20.70 -6.82
N MET A 920 -31.65 19.79 -7.01
CA MET A 920 -30.40 19.79 -6.23
C MET A 920 -29.30 20.62 -6.91
N SER A 921 -28.79 21.62 -6.19
CA SER A 921 -27.63 22.44 -6.57
C SER A 921 -26.33 21.62 -6.60
N CYS A 922 -25.50 21.86 -7.62
CA CYS A 922 -24.27 21.14 -7.98
C CYS A 922 -23.37 20.74 -6.79
N SER A 923 -23.10 19.45 -6.67
CA SER A 923 -22.01 18.87 -5.88
C SER A 923 -21.39 17.67 -6.63
N SER A 924 -20.19 17.26 -6.26
CA SER A 924 -19.52 16.05 -6.78
C SER A 924 -20.36 14.76 -6.62
N GLU A 925 -21.34 14.75 -5.71
CA GLU A 925 -22.26 13.63 -5.52
C GLU A 925 -23.21 13.45 -6.72
N PHE A 926 -23.44 14.52 -7.51
CA PHE A 926 -24.38 14.51 -8.63
C PHE A 926 -23.93 13.57 -9.77
N SER A 927 -22.64 13.58 -10.14
CA SER A 927 -22.14 12.73 -11.21
C SER A 927 -22.07 11.26 -10.83
N GLN A 928 -21.86 10.93 -9.54
CA GLN A 928 -21.86 9.54 -9.09
C GLN A 928 -23.28 8.97 -9.01
N ARG A 929 -24.22 9.79 -8.53
CA ARG A 929 -25.64 9.44 -8.47
C ARG A 929 -26.25 9.26 -9.85
N PHE A 930 -25.82 10.04 -10.84
CA PHE A 930 -26.21 9.83 -12.24
C PHE A 930 -25.92 8.41 -12.72
N CYS A 931 -24.71 7.88 -12.45
CA CYS A 931 -24.35 6.51 -12.83
C CYS A 931 -25.25 5.45 -12.16
N THR A 932 -25.68 5.70 -10.92
CA THR A 932 -26.63 4.83 -10.22
C THR A 932 -28.00 4.84 -10.89
N ILE A 933 -28.50 6.02 -11.25
CA ILE A 933 -29.78 6.17 -11.96
C ILE A 933 -29.72 5.54 -13.35
N ASP A 934 -28.61 5.72 -14.08
CA ASP A 934 -28.39 5.10 -15.39
C ASP A 934 -28.37 3.56 -15.31
N ALA A 935 -27.73 3.01 -14.27
CA ALA A 935 -27.76 1.56 -14.01
C ALA A 935 -29.16 1.05 -13.65
N GLN A 936 -29.95 1.82 -12.89
CA GLN A 936 -31.36 1.50 -12.59
C GLN A 936 -32.21 1.50 -13.87
N PHE A 937 -32.03 2.50 -14.75
CA PHE A 937 -32.70 2.54 -16.04
C PHE A 937 -32.30 1.36 -16.93
N SER A 938 -31.02 0.99 -16.95
CA SER A 938 -30.52 -0.17 -17.68
C SER A 938 -31.25 -1.45 -17.26
N LEU A 939 -31.34 -1.70 -15.94
CA LEU A 939 -32.08 -2.84 -15.39
C LEU A 939 -33.58 -2.82 -15.78
N LEU A 940 -34.24 -1.68 -15.66
CA LEU A 940 -35.66 -1.56 -16.02
C LEU A 940 -35.89 -1.81 -17.52
N LEU A 941 -35.03 -1.25 -18.37
CA LEU A 941 -35.08 -1.47 -19.82
C LEU A 941 -34.83 -2.95 -20.16
N ARG A 942 -33.85 -3.59 -19.52
CA ARG A 942 -33.55 -5.01 -19.70
C ARG A 942 -34.75 -5.89 -19.35
N ILE A 943 -35.48 -5.59 -18.28
CA ILE A 943 -36.70 -6.31 -17.92
C ILE A 943 -37.77 -6.16 -19.01
N THR A 944 -37.98 -4.95 -19.53
CA THR A 944 -38.98 -4.71 -20.59
C THR A 944 -38.62 -5.42 -21.90
N HIS A 945 -37.34 -5.46 -22.24
CA HIS A 945 -36.85 -6.05 -23.48
C HIS A 945 -36.77 -7.58 -23.40
N HIS A 946 -36.10 -8.13 -22.38
CA HIS A 946 -35.83 -9.57 -22.26
C HIS A 946 -37.09 -10.40 -22.02
N TYR A 947 -38.03 -9.92 -21.20
CA TYR A 947 -39.30 -10.62 -20.93
C TYR A 947 -40.48 -10.11 -21.77
N GLY A 948 -40.23 -9.17 -22.69
CA GLY A 948 -41.22 -8.55 -23.58
C GLY A 948 -42.47 -8.04 -22.87
N LYS A 949 -43.64 -8.50 -23.32
CA LYS A 949 -44.95 -8.10 -22.77
C LYS A 949 -45.07 -8.40 -21.27
N HIS A 950 -44.51 -9.52 -20.80
CA HIS A 950 -44.64 -9.92 -19.40
C HIS A 950 -43.86 -8.99 -18.46
N GLY A 951 -42.63 -8.60 -18.82
CA GLY A 951 -41.83 -7.63 -18.06
C GLY A 951 -42.51 -6.26 -18.00
N SER A 952 -43.09 -5.85 -19.12
CA SER A 952 -43.88 -4.61 -19.22
C SER A 952 -45.11 -4.62 -18.29
N GLN A 953 -45.84 -5.73 -18.21
CA GLN A 953 -46.99 -5.88 -17.30
C GLN A 953 -46.58 -5.80 -15.82
N ILE A 954 -45.45 -6.40 -15.44
CA ILE A 954 -44.96 -6.38 -14.05
C ILE A 954 -44.59 -4.95 -13.64
N LEU A 955 -43.83 -4.22 -14.45
CA LEU A 955 -43.46 -2.83 -14.13
C LEU A 955 -44.69 -1.92 -14.03
N LEU A 956 -45.68 -2.09 -14.92
CA LEU A 956 -46.97 -1.38 -14.82
C LEU A 956 -47.71 -1.71 -13.52
N SER A 957 -47.78 -2.99 -13.14
CA SER A 957 -48.43 -3.42 -11.88
C SER A 957 -47.79 -2.82 -10.63
N MET A 958 -46.52 -2.40 -10.71
CA MET A 958 -45.77 -1.75 -9.64
C MET A 958 -45.87 -0.22 -9.64
N GLY A 959 -46.67 0.36 -10.54
CA GLY A 959 -46.86 1.81 -10.63
C GLY A 959 -45.76 2.55 -11.38
N ALA A 960 -45.08 1.91 -12.34
CA ALA A 960 -44.02 2.56 -13.13
C ALA A 960 -44.50 3.86 -13.80
N LEU A 961 -45.68 3.88 -14.43
CA LEU A 961 -46.24 5.10 -15.04
C LEU A 961 -46.54 6.20 -14.02
N GLN A 962 -47.04 5.85 -12.82
CA GLN A 962 -47.31 6.82 -11.75
C GLN A 962 -46.03 7.46 -11.21
N ASN A 963 -44.96 6.66 -11.06
CA ASN A 963 -43.67 7.18 -10.63
C ASN A 963 -42.99 8.00 -11.73
N LEU A 964 -43.04 7.56 -12.99
CA LEU A 964 -42.44 8.29 -14.10
C LEU A 964 -43.17 9.60 -14.42
N SER A 965 -44.50 9.66 -14.27
CA SER A 965 -45.30 10.88 -14.45
C SER A 965 -45.01 11.94 -13.39
N SER A 966 -44.60 11.53 -12.18
CA SER A 966 -44.20 12.45 -11.11
C SER A 966 -42.82 13.12 -11.32
N CYS A 967 -42.08 12.75 -12.37
CA CYS A 967 -40.72 13.26 -12.65
C CYS A 967 -40.73 14.66 -13.29
N ASN A 968 -39.97 15.62 -12.75
CA ASN A 968 -39.74 16.90 -13.43
C ASN A 968 -38.64 16.77 -14.50
N LEU A 969 -39.02 16.26 -15.66
CA LEU A 969 -38.15 16.13 -16.84
C LEU A 969 -37.76 17.49 -17.48
N LEU A 970 -38.33 18.61 -17.01
CA LEU A 970 -38.00 19.97 -17.45
C LEU A 970 -36.61 20.39 -16.95
N GLY A 971 -35.66 20.53 -17.88
CA GLY A 971 -34.47 21.34 -17.68
C GLY A 971 -34.79 22.81 -17.96
N TYR A 972 -34.54 23.70 -17.01
CA TYR A 972 -34.78 25.15 -17.11
C TYR A 972 -34.24 25.74 -18.43
N GLN A 973 -35.12 26.00 -19.40
CA GLN A 973 -34.76 26.75 -20.62
C GLN A 973 -34.95 28.25 -20.33
N LYS A 974 -34.03 28.86 -19.56
CA LYS A 974 -34.04 30.31 -19.39
C LYS A 974 -33.35 30.97 -20.59
N LYS A 975 -34.13 31.37 -21.60
CA LYS A 975 -33.75 32.47 -22.50
C LYS A 975 -33.54 33.73 -21.64
N GLY A 976 -32.30 34.07 -21.32
CA GLY A 976 -32.01 35.31 -20.59
C GLY A 976 -30.58 35.42 -20.04
N SER A 977 -29.75 36.17 -20.78
CA SER A 977 -28.53 36.90 -20.37
C SER A 977 -27.78 36.48 -19.09
N SER A 978 -26.52 36.05 -19.23
CA SER A 978 -25.45 36.62 -18.39
C SER A 978 -24.07 36.44 -19.05
N ARG A 979 -23.32 37.54 -19.11
CA ARG A 979 -21.86 37.53 -19.32
C ARG A 979 -21.25 37.11 -17.98
N LEU A 980 -20.90 35.83 -17.81
CA LEU A 980 -20.11 35.36 -16.67
C LEU A 980 -19.22 34.17 -17.09
N ASN A 981 -17.98 34.21 -16.58
CA ASN A 981 -16.80 33.36 -16.81
C ASN A 981 -16.99 31.99 -17.49
N SER A 982 -16.19 31.76 -18.55
CA SER A 982 -16.24 30.64 -19.50
C SER A 982 -16.04 29.24 -18.92
N ASN A 983 -15.46 29.09 -17.73
CA ASN A 983 -15.12 27.77 -17.18
C ASN A 983 -16.28 27.15 -16.37
N VAL A 984 -17.11 27.95 -15.72
CA VAL A 984 -18.29 27.48 -14.96
C VAL A 984 -19.49 27.17 -15.88
N VAL A 985 -19.50 27.75 -17.09
CA VAL A 985 -20.56 27.54 -18.08
C VAL A 985 -20.42 26.19 -18.79
N LYS A 986 -19.18 25.69 -19.00
CA LYS A 986 -18.94 24.37 -19.62
C LYS A 986 -19.39 23.20 -18.74
N GLU A 987 -19.15 23.26 -17.43
CA GLU A 987 -19.65 22.24 -16.49
C GLU A 987 -21.19 22.26 -16.40
N ARG A 988 -21.81 23.45 -16.34
CA ARG A 988 -23.28 23.57 -16.37
C ARG A 988 -23.91 23.04 -17.65
N ALA A 989 -23.28 23.25 -18.81
CA ALA A 989 -23.79 22.73 -20.09
C ALA A 989 -23.74 21.19 -20.13
N GLY A 990 -22.63 20.59 -19.70
CA GLY A 990 -22.47 19.13 -19.66
C GLY A 990 -23.40 18.42 -18.67
N GLU A 991 -23.78 19.06 -17.56
CA GLU A 991 -24.73 18.50 -16.59
C GLU A 991 -26.20 18.60 -17.03
N ILE A 992 -26.55 19.68 -17.74
CA ILE A 992 -27.85 19.81 -18.39
C ILE A 992 -27.99 18.71 -19.46
N ASP A 993 -26.97 18.51 -20.30
CA ASP A 993 -26.94 17.44 -21.30
C ASP A 993 -27.10 16.03 -20.71
N LYS A 994 -26.53 15.76 -19.52
CA LYS A 994 -26.75 14.50 -18.77
C LYS A 994 -28.20 14.35 -18.29
N LYS A 995 -28.86 15.40 -17.79
CA LYS A 995 -30.28 15.29 -17.39
C LYS A 995 -31.17 15.08 -18.63
N TRP A 996 -30.82 15.69 -19.76
CA TRP A 996 -31.48 15.43 -21.05
C TRP A 996 -31.22 14.01 -21.56
N SER A 997 -30.04 13.42 -21.33
CA SER A 997 -29.77 12.03 -21.76
C SER A 997 -30.68 11.00 -21.06
N LEU A 998 -31.24 11.31 -19.89
CA LEU A 998 -32.20 10.46 -19.18
C LEU A 998 -33.63 10.48 -19.77
N THR A 999 -33.95 11.40 -20.68
CA THR A 999 -35.25 11.41 -21.36
C THR A 999 -35.42 10.21 -22.29
N ALA A 1000 -34.36 9.77 -22.98
CA ALA A 1000 -34.41 8.65 -23.90
C ALA A 1000 -34.74 7.31 -23.20
N PRO A 1001 -34.09 6.92 -22.09
CA PRO A 1001 -34.48 5.73 -21.32
C PRO A 1001 -35.95 5.73 -20.86
N VAL A 1002 -36.47 6.87 -20.41
CA VAL A 1002 -37.87 7.01 -19.99
C VAL A 1002 -38.82 6.76 -21.16
N LEU A 1003 -38.54 7.38 -22.32
CA LEU A 1003 -39.31 7.17 -23.54
C LEU A 1003 -39.23 5.73 -24.06
N ARG A 1004 -38.06 5.07 -23.97
CA ARG A 1004 -37.91 3.65 -24.33
C ARG A 1004 -38.78 2.73 -23.45
N ILE A 1005 -38.81 2.98 -22.13
CA ILE A 1005 -39.71 2.24 -21.21
C ILE A 1005 -41.18 2.46 -21.58
N ILE A 1006 -41.59 3.70 -21.83
CA ILE A 1006 -42.99 3.99 -22.20
C ILE A 1006 -43.34 3.36 -23.54
N THR A 1007 -42.43 3.41 -24.52
CA THR A 1007 -42.57 2.75 -25.82
C THR A 1007 -42.80 1.25 -25.63
N SER A 1008 -42.10 0.59 -24.69
CA SER A 1008 -42.32 -0.81 -24.37
C SER A 1008 -43.74 -1.10 -23.83
N PHE A 1009 -44.31 -0.20 -23.03
CA PHE A 1009 -45.68 -0.33 -22.52
C PHE A 1009 -46.74 -0.23 -23.63
N THR A 1010 -46.45 0.48 -24.72
CA THR A 1010 -47.38 0.55 -25.87
C THR A 1010 -47.60 -0.82 -26.54
N SER A 1011 -46.65 -1.76 -26.41
CA SER A 1011 -46.82 -3.14 -26.92
C SER A 1011 -47.94 -3.93 -26.24
N LEU A 1012 -48.40 -3.47 -25.07
CA LEU A 1012 -49.51 -4.06 -24.32
C LEU A 1012 -50.88 -3.60 -24.82
N VAL A 1013 -50.92 -2.49 -25.56
CA VAL A 1013 -52.14 -1.94 -26.16
C VAL A 1013 -52.67 -2.90 -27.23
N ASP A 1014 -51.78 -3.51 -28.01
CA ASP A 1014 -52.11 -4.45 -29.09
C ASP A 1014 -52.64 -5.82 -28.59
N SER A 1015 -52.49 -6.14 -27.30
CA SER A 1015 -52.94 -7.40 -26.68
C SER A 1015 -54.26 -7.30 -25.91
N ALA A 1016 -54.85 -6.11 -25.82
CA ALA A 1016 -56.15 -5.94 -25.19
C ALA A 1016 -57.24 -6.17 -26.24
N ASP A 1017 -57.75 -7.40 -26.33
CA ASP A 1017 -58.81 -7.82 -27.27
C ASP A 1017 -60.18 -7.13 -27.06
N PHE A 1018 -60.26 -6.06 -26.28
CA PHE A 1018 -61.47 -5.28 -26.10
C PHE A 1018 -61.28 -3.84 -26.58
N LEU A 1019 -61.91 -3.55 -27.71
CA LEU A 1019 -62.37 -2.21 -28.09
C LEU A 1019 -63.21 -1.65 -26.95
N GLU A 1020 -62.64 -0.74 -26.15
CA GLU A 1020 -63.37 0.38 -25.54
C GLU A 1020 -62.38 1.25 -24.74
N VAL A 1021 -62.74 2.54 -24.67
CA VAL A 1021 -62.17 3.69 -23.93
C VAL A 1021 -61.84 3.40 -22.43
N LYS A 1022 -62.03 2.17 -21.97
CA LYS A 1022 -61.76 1.69 -20.61
C LYS A 1022 -60.42 0.98 -20.43
N ASN A 1023 -59.57 0.89 -21.46
CA ASN A 1023 -58.22 0.33 -21.27
C ASN A 1023 -57.40 1.23 -20.34
N LYS A 1024 -57.26 0.79 -19.09
CA LYS A 1024 -56.54 1.49 -18.02
C LYS A 1024 -55.12 1.89 -18.44
N ILE A 1025 -54.45 1.05 -19.23
CA ILE A 1025 -53.08 1.29 -19.71
C ILE A 1025 -53.04 2.46 -20.71
N VAL A 1026 -53.99 2.50 -21.66
CA VAL A 1026 -54.10 3.59 -22.64
C VAL A 1026 -54.33 4.92 -21.92
N ARG A 1027 -55.26 4.96 -20.94
CA ARG A 1027 -55.53 6.16 -20.16
C ARG A 1027 -54.30 6.65 -19.39
N GLU A 1028 -53.61 5.75 -18.68
CA GLU A 1028 -52.43 6.12 -17.90
C GLU A 1028 -51.27 6.64 -18.78
N ILE A 1029 -51.10 6.13 -20.00
CA ILE A 1029 -50.08 6.64 -20.93
C ILE A 1029 -50.52 7.98 -21.56
N VAL A 1030 -51.80 8.18 -21.85
CA VAL A 1030 -52.32 9.48 -22.29
C VAL A 1030 -52.16 10.54 -21.20
N ASP A 1031 -52.48 10.20 -19.95
CA ASP A 1031 -52.32 11.10 -18.80
C ASP A 1031 -50.84 11.50 -18.61
N PHE A 1032 -49.92 10.54 -18.77
CA PHE A 1032 -48.47 10.81 -18.80
C PHE A 1032 -48.10 11.80 -19.92
N ALA A 1033 -48.58 11.57 -21.15
CA ALA A 1033 -48.28 12.44 -22.28
C ALA A 1033 -48.84 13.85 -22.09
N LYS A 1034 -50.03 14.00 -21.51
CA LYS A 1034 -50.62 15.31 -21.15
C LYS A 1034 -49.79 16.03 -20.08
N GLN A 1035 -49.34 15.31 -19.05
CA GLN A 1035 -48.54 15.90 -17.96
C GLN A 1035 -47.17 16.41 -18.42
N HIS A 1036 -46.57 15.81 -19.46
CA HIS A 1036 -45.26 16.19 -20.00
C HIS A 1036 -45.32 16.94 -21.33
N GLN A 1037 -46.39 17.72 -21.56
CA GLN A 1037 -46.67 18.32 -22.86
C GLN A 1037 -45.54 19.16 -23.47
N SER A 1038 -44.92 20.01 -22.66
CA SER A 1038 -43.79 20.83 -23.10
C SER A 1038 -42.61 20.05 -23.72
N ILE A 1039 -42.39 18.79 -23.30
CA ILE A 1039 -41.29 17.96 -23.79
C ILE A 1039 -41.68 17.28 -25.09
N PHE A 1040 -42.90 16.74 -25.16
CA PHE A 1040 -43.44 16.16 -26.39
C PHE A 1040 -43.51 17.22 -27.50
N ASP A 1041 -44.00 18.42 -27.20
CA ASP A 1041 -44.02 19.54 -28.15
C ASP A 1041 -42.60 19.97 -28.57
N SER A 1042 -41.66 20.02 -27.63
CA SER A 1042 -40.27 20.37 -27.93
C SER A 1042 -39.58 19.35 -28.83
N ILE A 1043 -39.86 18.05 -28.65
CA ILE A 1043 -39.29 16.99 -29.49
C ILE A 1043 -39.99 16.97 -30.85
N LEU A 1044 -41.31 17.11 -30.91
CA LEU A 1044 -42.06 17.12 -32.17
C LEU A 1044 -41.73 18.33 -33.07
N ARG A 1045 -41.33 19.47 -32.48
CA ARG A 1045 -40.95 20.69 -33.21
C ARG A 1045 -39.44 20.82 -33.46
N GLU A 1046 -38.65 19.79 -33.15
CA GLU A 1046 -37.21 19.76 -33.41
C GLU A 1046 -36.96 19.66 -34.93
N ASN A 1047 -36.02 20.45 -35.48
CA ASN A 1047 -35.77 20.50 -36.92
C ASN A 1047 -35.12 19.21 -37.44
N ILE A 1048 -35.82 18.50 -38.32
CA ILE A 1048 -35.41 17.19 -38.87
C ILE A 1048 -34.20 17.31 -39.81
N SER A 1049 -34.06 18.42 -40.55
CA SER A 1049 -33.03 18.64 -41.58
C SER A 1049 -31.61 18.84 -41.05
N GLY A 1050 -31.39 18.77 -39.73
CA GLY A 1050 -30.08 18.88 -39.09
C GLY A 1050 -30.00 18.11 -37.76
N ALA A 1051 -30.89 17.16 -37.54
CA ALA A 1051 -30.97 16.40 -36.29
C ALA A 1051 -29.84 15.36 -36.19
N ASN A 1052 -29.22 15.25 -35.02
CA ASN A 1052 -28.29 14.16 -34.73
C ASN A 1052 -29.04 12.83 -34.52
N ALA A 1053 -28.34 11.69 -34.64
CA ALA A 1053 -28.94 10.36 -34.49
C ALA A 1053 -29.72 10.19 -33.16
N PHE A 1054 -29.22 10.79 -32.07
CA PHE A 1054 -29.88 10.79 -30.76
C PHE A 1054 -31.23 11.53 -30.77
N SER A 1055 -31.34 12.67 -31.46
CA SER A 1055 -32.59 13.43 -31.58
C SER A 1055 -33.61 12.71 -32.44
N LEU A 1056 -33.17 12.10 -33.54
CA LEU A 1056 -34.04 11.27 -34.38
C LEU A 1056 -34.58 10.06 -33.63
N GLU A 1057 -33.76 9.42 -32.77
CA GLU A 1057 -34.21 8.30 -31.96
C GLU A 1057 -35.31 8.73 -30.95
N ARG A 1058 -35.14 9.87 -30.28
CA ARG A 1058 -36.16 10.45 -29.38
C ARG A 1058 -37.44 10.79 -30.12
N LEU A 1059 -37.33 11.38 -31.31
CA LEU A 1059 -38.46 11.68 -32.19
C LEU A 1059 -39.22 10.42 -32.56
N ASN A 1060 -38.50 9.37 -32.96
CA ASN A 1060 -39.09 8.06 -33.30
C ASN A 1060 -39.85 7.45 -32.11
N MET A 1061 -39.31 7.52 -30.91
CA MET A 1061 -40.03 7.05 -29.71
C MET A 1061 -41.30 7.85 -29.44
N VAL A 1062 -41.25 9.18 -29.49
CA VAL A 1062 -42.43 10.04 -29.26
C VAL A 1062 -43.52 9.76 -30.30
N VAL A 1063 -43.14 9.68 -31.58
CA VAL A 1063 -44.06 9.33 -32.67
C VAL A 1063 -44.62 7.93 -32.50
N SER A 1064 -43.81 6.95 -32.09
CA SER A 1064 -44.25 5.58 -31.83
C SER A 1064 -45.25 5.49 -30.66
N ILE A 1065 -45.07 6.31 -29.62
CA ILE A 1065 -45.99 6.38 -28.49
C ILE A 1065 -47.33 7.02 -28.90
N LEU A 1066 -47.28 8.20 -29.52
CA LEU A 1066 -48.48 8.95 -29.90
C LEU A 1066 -49.28 8.23 -30.99
N SER A 1067 -48.61 7.63 -31.98
CA SER A 1067 -49.26 6.91 -33.08
C SER A 1067 -50.10 5.71 -32.61
N LYS A 1068 -49.71 5.05 -31.51
CA LYS A 1068 -50.45 3.92 -30.96
C LYS A 1068 -51.56 4.30 -29.99
N ILE A 1069 -51.46 5.45 -29.33
CA ILE A 1069 -52.24 5.73 -28.12
C ILE A 1069 -53.12 6.97 -28.28
N TRP A 1070 -52.63 8.01 -28.94
CA TRP A 1070 -53.32 9.31 -29.00
C TRP A 1070 -54.66 9.25 -29.73
N ALA A 1071 -54.82 8.28 -30.64
CA ALA A 1071 -56.08 8.09 -31.35
C ALA A 1071 -57.25 7.64 -30.44
N TYR A 1072 -56.98 7.16 -29.22
CA TYR A 1072 -58.01 6.79 -28.25
C TYR A 1072 -58.50 7.96 -27.39
N GLU A 1073 -57.83 9.11 -27.42
CA GLU A 1073 -58.23 10.31 -26.67
C GLU A 1073 -59.39 11.04 -27.37
N GLU A 1074 -60.35 11.52 -26.59
CA GLU A 1074 -61.55 12.23 -27.09
C GLU A 1074 -61.51 13.74 -26.79
N ASN A 1075 -60.68 14.22 -25.87
CA ASN A 1075 -60.52 15.65 -25.58
C ASN A 1075 -59.42 16.30 -26.44
N ASP A 1076 -59.79 17.34 -27.19
CA ASP A 1076 -58.90 18.13 -28.08
C ASP A 1076 -58.09 19.23 -27.35
N GLU A 1077 -57.91 19.15 -26.03
CA GLU A 1077 -57.21 20.21 -25.26
C GLU A 1077 -55.70 20.29 -25.54
N CYS A 1078 -55.08 19.25 -26.10
CA CYS A 1078 -53.65 19.18 -26.45
C CYS A 1078 -53.43 19.13 -27.97
N SER A 1079 -52.50 19.91 -28.51
CA SER A 1079 -52.31 20.14 -29.97
C SER A 1079 -51.51 19.07 -30.73
N TYR A 1080 -51.21 17.91 -30.14
CA TYR A 1080 -50.29 16.94 -30.77
C TYR A 1080 -50.72 16.45 -32.15
N VAL A 1081 -52.03 16.40 -32.43
CA VAL A 1081 -52.55 16.02 -33.76
C VAL A 1081 -52.03 16.97 -34.84
N GLN A 1082 -52.01 18.27 -34.54
CA GLN A 1082 -51.53 19.28 -35.48
C GLN A 1082 -50.00 19.25 -35.63
N ASP A 1083 -49.27 19.00 -34.54
CA ASP A 1083 -47.82 18.85 -34.57
C ASP A 1083 -47.41 17.57 -35.35
N LEU A 1084 -48.14 16.45 -35.21
CA LEU A 1084 -47.95 15.23 -36.01
C LEU A 1084 -48.29 15.44 -37.48
N PHE A 1085 -49.38 16.15 -37.82
CA PHE A 1085 -49.71 16.47 -39.20
C PHE A 1085 -48.70 17.42 -39.84
N SER A 1086 -48.20 18.42 -39.11
CA SER A 1086 -47.11 19.28 -39.58
C SER A 1086 -45.83 18.46 -39.85
N MET A 1087 -45.55 17.47 -39.01
CA MET A 1087 -44.41 16.56 -39.21
C MET A 1087 -44.59 15.67 -40.43
N MET A 1088 -45.79 15.10 -40.64
CA MET A 1088 -46.11 14.34 -41.86
C MET A 1088 -45.94 15.19 -43.12
N HIS A 1089 -46.35 16.45 -43.09
CA HIS A 1089 -46.13 17.38 -44.20
C HIS A 1089 -44.64 17.58 -44.50
N SER A 1090 -43.81 17.73 -43.46
CA SER A 1090 -42.36 17.88 -43.62
C SER A 1090 -41.65 16.59 -44.06
N LEU A 1091 -42.06 15.41 -43.57
CA LEU A 1091 -41.40 14.13 -43.84
C LEU A 1091 -41.84 13.49 -45.14
N PHE A 1092 -43.15 13.55 -45.46
CA PHE A 1092 -43.70 12.89 -46.66
C PHE A 1092 -43.40 13.67 -47.94
N SER A 1093 -42.90 14.91 -47.82
CA SER A 1093 -42.39 15.73 -48.91
C SER A 1093 -40.89 15.58 -49.15
N LEU A 1094 -40.16 14.84 -48.30
CA LEU A 1094 -38.74 14.54 -48.50
C LEU A 1094 -38.57 13.51 -49.63
N ASP A 1095 -37.72 13.84 -50.60
CA ASP A 1095 -37.28 12.91 -51.63
C ASP A 1095 -36.09 12.10 -51.12
N PHE A 1096 -36.38 10.92 -50.55
CA PHE A 1096 -35.36 9.98 -50.06
C PHE A 1096 -34.40 9.54 -51.19
N GLY A 1097 -34.82 9.64 -52.46
CA GLY A 1097 -33.98 9.37 -53.62
C GLY A 1097 -32.93 10.44 -53.91
N SER A 1098 -33.05 11.67 -53.40
CA SER A 1098 -32.12 12.77 -53.74
C SER A 1098 -30.99 12.99 -52.72
N LEU A 1099 -31.07 12.35 -51.55
CA LEU A 1099 -30.06 12.43 -50.49
C LEU A 1099 -28.79 11.68 -50.91
N ASN A 1100 -27.91 12.34 -51.66
CA ASN A 1100 -26.60 11.84 -52.05
C ASN A 1100 -25.66 11.74 -50.82
N PHE A 1101 -25.82 10.71 -50.01
CA PHE A 1101 -25.00 10.51 -48.82
C PHE A 1101 -23.54 10.16 -49.15
N ILE A 1102 -23.28 9.62 -50.35
CA ILE A 1102 -22.00 9.03 -50.83
C ILE A 1102 -20.76 9.95 -50.69
N GLN A 1103 -20.91 11.27 -50.52
CA GLN A 1103 -19.78 12.20 -50.40
C GLN A 1103 -19.48 12.68 -48.95
N SER A 1104 -20.21 12.19 -47.95
CA SER A 1104 -19.99 12.59 -46.56
C SER A 1104 -19.03 11.64 -45.81
N PRO A 1105 -18.15 12.16 -44.94
CA PRO A 1105 -17.18 11.34 -44.19
C PRO A 1105 -17.81 10.37 -43.17
N ASN A 1106 -19.12 10.48 -42.88
CA ASN A 1106 -19.85 9.67 -41.88
C ASN A 1106 -20.95 8.80 -42.50
N MET A 1107 -20.58 7.88 -43.40
CA MET A 1107 -21.50 6.93 -44.07
C MET A 1107 -22.44 6.16 -43.11
N ILE A 1108 -21.91 5.62 -42.01
CA ILE A 1108 -22.63 4.72 -41.10
C ILE A 1108 -23.67 5.46 -40.25
N GLU A 1109 -23.35 6.65 -39.77
CA GLU A 1109 -24.30 7.48 -39.00
C GLU A 1109 -25.48 7.91 -39.87
N ASN A 1110 -25.21 8.22 -41.14
CA ASN A 1110 -26.23 8.60 -42.10
C ASN A 1110 -27.18 7.44 -42.42
N GLN A 1111 -26.67 6.21 -42.61
CA GLN A 1111 -27.51 5.02 -42.81
C GLN A 1111 -28.37 4.67 -41.59
N LYS A 1112 -27.82 4.79 -40.37
CA LYS A 1112 -28.61 4.62 -39.14
C LYS A 1112 -29.72 5.67 -39.02
N SER A 1113 -29.43 6.92 -39.38
CA SER A 1113 -30.42 8.00 -39.36
C SER A 1113 -31.57 7.76 -40.34
N GLU A 1114 -31.28 7.16 -41.50
CA GLU A 1114 -32.25 6.81 -42.54
C GLU A 1114 -33.21 5.71 -42.06
N LEU A 1115 -32.69 4.65 -41.44
CA LEU A 1115 -33.52 3.60 -40.83
C LEU A 1115 -34.48 4.15 -39.75
N VAL A 1116 -34.00 5.08 -38.94
CA VAL A 1116 -34.82 5.74 -37.91
C VAL A 1116 -35.90 6.63 -38.56
N LEU A 1117 -35.58 7.34 -39.63
CA LEU A 1117 -36.54 8.14 -40.42
C LEU A 1117 -37.63 7.26 -41.06
N PHE A 1118 -37.27 6.08 -41.60
CA PHE A 1118 -38.25 5.11 -42.07
C PHE A 1118 -39.15 4.62 -40.93
N GLY A 1119 -38.58 4.35 -39.76
CA GLY A 1119 -39.34 4.00 -38.54
C GLY A 1119 -40.38 5.06 -38.16
N ILE A 1120 -39.98 6.34 -38.20
CA ILE A 1120 -40.87 7.48 -37.94
C ILE A 1120 -42.00 7.52 -38.97
N CYS A 1121 -41.67 7.43 -40.26
CA CYS A 1121 -42.65 7.46 -41.35
C CYS A 1121 -43.65 6.31 -41.22
N PHE A 1122 -43.18 5.11 -40.89
CA PHE A 1122 -44.03 3.94 -40.65
C PHE A 1122 -44.98 4.15 -39.47
N GLY A 1123 -44.49 4.71 -38.36
CA GLY A 1123 -45.33 5.07 -37.20
C GLY A 1123 -46.42 6.08 -37.57
N LEU A 1124 -46.09 7.10 -38.36
CA LEU A 1124 -47.03 8.12 -38.82
C LEU A 1124 -48.09 7.56 -39.78
N ILE A 1125 -47.71 6.67 -40.70
CA ILE A 1125 -48.65 5.98 -41.59
C ILE A 1125 -49.58 5.07 -40.78
N SER A 1126 -49.04 4.36 -39.78
CA SER A 1126 -49.83 3.51 -38.89
C SER A 1126 -50.88 4.31 -38.12
N TYR A 1127 -50.54 5.53 -37.70
CA TYR A 1127 -51.48 6.46 -37.07
C TYR A 1127 -52.59 6.91 -38.03
N LEU A 1128 -52.25 7.29 -39.27
CA LEU A 1128 -53.23 7.65 -40.31
C LEU A 1128 -54.17 6.48 -40.62
N TYR A 1129 -53.61 5.27 -40.73
CA TYR A 1129 -54.39 4.05 -40.93
C TYR A 1129 -55.36 3.82 -39.76
N PHE A 1130 -54.91 4.03 -38.52
CA PHE A 1130 -55.77 3.92 -37.35
C PHE A 1130 -56.88 4.98 -37.36
N LEU A 1131 -56.57 6.25 -37.64
CA LEU A 1131 -57.58 7.32 -37.72
C LEU A 1131 -58.62 7.07 -38.82
N ALA A 1132 -58.19 6.55 -39.98
CA ALA A 1132 -59.07 6.17 -41.08
C ALA A 1132 -59.99 4.99 -40.71
N THR A 1133 -59.43 3.93 -40.11
CA THR A 1133 -60.15 2.66 -39.91
C THR A 1133 -60.92 2.57 -38.60
N LYS A 1134 -60.46 3.23 -37.53
CA LYS A 1134 -61.06 3.15 -36.19
C LYS A 1134 -61.83 4.42 -35.80
N LYS A 1135 -61.46 5.59 -36.32
CA LYS A 1135 -62.17 6.87 -36.09
C LYS A 1135 -62.94 7.41 -37.30
N ASN A 1136 -62.98 6.69 -38.43
CA ASN A 1136 -63.68 7.07 -39.66
C ASN A 1136 -63.32 8.49 -40.16
N MET A 1137 -62.09 8.94 -39.91
CA MET A 1137 -61.61 10.23 -40.37
C MET A 1137 -61.43 10.22 -41.89
N ARG A 1138 -61.96 11.22 -42.59
CA ARG A 1138 -61.85 11.34 -44.06
C ARG A 1138 -60.71 12.29 -44.42
N PHE A 1139 -59.75 11.81 -45.20
CA PHE A 1139 -58.60 12.57 -45.68
C PHE A 1139 -58.85 13.13 -47.09
N GLN A 1140 -58.30 14.30 -47.39
CA GLN A 1140 -58.39 14.93 -48.72
C GLN A 1140 -57.46 14.23 -49.73
N ILE A 1141 -57.87 14.19 -51.00
CA ILE A 1141 -57.13 13.48 -52.07
C ILE A 1141 -55.93 14.30 -52.56
N SER A 1142 -56.06 15.63 -52.68
CA SER A 1142 -55.02 16.55 -53.15
C SER A 1142 -55.14 17.92 -52.46
N ASP A 1143 -54.07 18.72 -52.43
CA ASP A 1143 -54.08 20.08 -51.86
C ASP A 1143 -55.05 20.98 -52.64
N GLY A 1144 -56.14 21.40 -52.00
CA GLY A 1144 -57.11 22.37 -52.52
C GLY A 1144 -57.17 23.62 -51.64
N ASP A 1145 -57.36 24.78 -52.27
CA ASP A 1145 -57.22 26.14 -51.70
C ASP A 1145 -58.19 26.54 -50.55
N ASP A 1146 -59.02 25.64 -50.03
CA ASP A 1146 -59.99 25.96 -48.97
C ASP A 1146 -59.49 25.56 -47.57
N ASN A 1147 -58.58 26.35 -47.00
CA ASN A 1147 -58.19 26.27 -45.59
C ASN A 1147 -58.49 27.58 -44.83
N LYS A 1148 -59.77 27.84 -44.58
CA LYS A 1148 -60.18 28.71 -43.47
C LYS A 1148 -60.26 27.83 -42.22
N PHE A 1149 -59.49 28.16 -41.18
CA PHE A 1149 -59.28 27.44 -39.92
C PHE A 1149 -58.04 26.52 -39.84
N GLY A 1150 -56.85 27.01 -40.21
CA GLY A 1150 -55.58 26.70 -39.51
C GLY A 1150 -55.13 25.24 -39.28
N GLN A 1151 -55.82 24.22 -39.80
CA GLN A 1151 -55.57 22.80 -39.58
C GLN A 1151 -55.20 22.13 -40.90
N GLN A 1152 -53.91 22.11 -41.24
CA GLN A 1152 -53.41 21.37 -42.41
C GLN A 1152 -53.36 19.87 -42.12
N GLN A 1153 -54.29 19.10 -42.67
CA GLN A 1153 -54.26 17.63 -42.67
C GLN A 1153 -53.35 17.11 -43.81
N PRO A 1154 -52.69 15.95 -43.65
CA PRO A 1154 -51.93 15.32 -44.74
C PRO A 1154 -52.86 14.75 -45.82
N THR A 1155 -52.50 14.91 -47.09
CA THR A 1155 -53.28 14.41 -48.23
C THR A 1155 -52.88 12.99 -48.63
N LEU A 1156 -53.81 12.24 -49.23
CA LEU A 1156 -53.53 10.88 -49.75
C LEU A 1156 -52.42 10.88 -50.82
N GLN A 1157 -52.27 11.97 -51.58
CA GLN A 1157 -51.19 12.15 -52.54
C GLN A 1157 -49.80 12.14 -51.87
N MET A 1158 -49.64 12.75 -50.69
CA MET A 1158 -48.36 12.76 -49.96
C MET A 1158 -47.98 11.36 -49.47
N VAL A 1159 -48.96 10.56 -49.01
CA VAL A 1159 -48.74 9.16 -48.65
C VAL A 1159 -48.32 8.33 -49.87
N SER A 1160 -48.95 8.55 -51.03
CA SER A 1160 -48.55 7.91 -52.28
C SER A 1160 -47.14 8.30 -52.73
N ASN A 1161 -46.75 9.57 -52.58
CA ASN A 1161 -45.42 10.05 -52.93
C ASN A 1161 -44.34 9.44 -52.02
N LEU A 1162 -44.61 9.38 -50.71
CA LEU A 1162 -43.74 8.70 -49.75
C LEU A 1162 -43.58 7.22 -50.10
N LEU A 1163 -44.66 6.49 -50.35
CA LEU A 1163 -44.60 5.07 -50.71
C LEU A 1163 -43.75 4.84 -51.97
N ASN A 1164 -43.94 5.67 -53.01
CA ASN A 1164 -43.10 5.60 -54.21
C ASN A 1164 -41.63 5.91 -53.91
N SER A 1165 -41.35 6.92 -53.08
CA SER A 1165 -39.98 7.26 -52.66
C SER A 1165 -39.33 6.15 -51.83
N VAL A 1166 -40.08 5.49 -50.95
CA VAL A 1166 -39.62 4.35 -50.14
C VAL A 1166 -39.36 3.14 -51.04
N THR A 1167 -40.22 2.87 -52.03
CA THR A 1167 -40.02 1.81 -53.02
C THR A 1167 -38.75 2.04 -53.84
N LEU A 1168 -38.54 3.27 -54.34
CA LEU A 1168 -37.30 3.64 -55.06
C LEU A 1168 -36.06 3.57 -54.16
N ALA A 1169 -36.17 3.94 -52.88
CA ALA A 1169 -35.07 3.81 -51.92
C ALA A 1169 -34.76 2.34 -51.63
N LEU A 1170 -35.77 1.48 -51.46
CA LEU A 1170 -35.58 0.03 -51.27
C LEU A 1170 -34.99 -0.64 -52.51
N GLU A 1171 -35.41 -0.24 -53.72
CA GLU A 1171 -34.82 -0.68 -54.99
C GLU A 1171 -33.35 -0.24 -55.09
N ARG A 1172 -33.04 1.02 -54.76
CA ARG A 1172 -31.65 1.52 -54.69
C ARG A 1172 -30.83 0.79 -53.65
N VAL A 1173 -31.34 0.55 -52.44
CA VAL A 1173 -30.63 -0.23 -51.41
C VAL A 1173 -30.42 -1.67 -51.88
N GLY A 1174 -31.35 -2.23 -52.63
CA GLY A 1174 -31.19 -3.52 -53.32
C GLY A 1174 -30.05 -3.50 -54.35
N GLU A 1175 -29.98 -2.45 -55.18
CA GLU A 1175 -28.91 -2.23 -56.15
C GLU A 1175 -27.56 -1.93 -55.48
N GLU A 1176 -27.51 -1.10 -54.45
CA GLU A 1176 -26.32 -0.78 -53.66
C GLU A 1176 -25.83 -2.00 -52.89
N LYS A 1177 -26.74 -2.81 -52.33
CA LYS A 1177 -26.42 -4.12 -51.74
C LYS A 1177 -25.76 -5.00 -52.79
N TYR A 1178 -26.32 -5.08 -54.00
CA TYR A 1178 -25.75 -5.84 -55.11
C TYR A 1178 -24.39 -5.28 -55.58
N LEU A 1179 -24.21 -3.96 -55.58
CA LEU A 1179 -22.98 -3.27 -55.99
C LEU A 1179 -21.89 -3.37 -54.91
N LEU A 1180 -22.26 -3.35 -53.63
CA LEU A 1180 -21.37 -3.56 -52.49
C LEU A 1180 -20.94 -5.03 -52.41
N LEU A 1181 -21.86 -5.97 -52.62
CA LEU A 1181 -21.55 -7.39 -52.84
C LEU A 1181 -20.57 -7.55 -54.00
N ASN A 1182 -20.82 -6.93 -55.15
CA ASN A 1182 -19.88 -6.93 -56.28
C ASN A 1182 -18.54 -6.23 -55.99
N LYS A 1183 -18.51 -5.18 -55.17
CA LYS A 1183 -17.27 -4.51 -54.75
C LYS A 1183 -16.48 -5.33 -53.75
N VAL A 1184 -17.14 -6.02 -52.82
CA VAL A 1184 -16.53 -6.99 -51.90
C VAL A 1184 -16.00 -8.18 -52.70
N PHE A 1185 -16.78 -8.71 -53.65
CA PHE A 1185 -16.34 -9.73 -54.60
C PHE A 1185 -15.14 -9.28 -55.44
N ASN A 1186 -15.16 -8.04 -55.95
CA ASN A 1186 -14.03 -7.46 -56.69
C ASN A 1186 -12.84 -7.15 -55.78
N LEU A 1187 -13.04 -6.82 -54.50
CA LEU A 1187 -11.95 -6.61 -53.54
C LEU A 1187 -11.27 -7.94 -53.23
N LEU A 1188 -12.06 -9.00 -53.00
CA LEU A 1188 -11.61 -10.39 -52.86
C LEU A 1188 -10.86 -10.86 -54.12
N SER A 1189 -11.41 -10.60 -55.31
CA SER A 1189 -10.79 -10.89 -56.61
C SER A 1189 -9.54 -10.04 -56.93
N TYR A 1190 -9.48 -8.79 -56.45
CA TYR A 1190 -8.35 -7.88 -56.66
C TYR A 1190 -7.21 -8.15 -55.67
N LEU A 1191 -7.52 -8.67 -54.48
CA LEU A 1191 -6.56 -9.22 -53.53
C LEU A 1191 -5.99 -10.55 -54.05
N ASP A 1192 -6.79 -11.39 -54.72
CA ASP A 1192 -6.35 -12.60 -55.42
C ASP A 1192 -5.41 -12.33 -56.60
N THR A 1193 -5.55 -11.20 -57.29
CA THR A 1193 -4.81 -10.93 -58.55
C THR A 1193 -3.53 -10.13 -58.39
N LYS A 1194 -3.25 -9.52 -57.21
CA LYS A 1194 -2.04 -8.72 -56.98
C LYS A 1194 -0.86 -9.47 -56.35
N TYR A 1195 -1.01 -10.76 -56.03
CA TYR A 1195 0.08 -11.63 -55.55
C TYR A 1195 0.33 -12.83 -56.48
N ILE A 1196 0.27 -12.60 -57.80
CA ILE A 1196 1.02 -13.39 -58.78
C ILE A 1196 1.93 -12.44 -59.56
N THR A 1197 2.99 -11.98 -58.90
CA THR A 1197 4.38 -11.80 -59.39
C THR A 1197 5.29 -11.51 -58.21
#